data_AF-G5SS09-F1
#
_entry.id   AF-G5SS09-F1
#
_cell.length_a   1.000
_cell.length_b   1.000
_cell.length_c   1.000
_cell.angle_alpha   90.00
_cell.angle_beta   90.00
_cell.angle_gamma   90.00
#
_symmetry.space_group_name_H-M   'P 1'
#
loop_
_entity.id
_entity.type
_entity.pdbx_description
1 polymer ?
#
loop_
_entity_poly.entity_id
_entity_poly.type
_entity_poly.pdbx_seq_one_letter_code
_entity_poly.pdbx_strand_id
1 'polypeptide(L)'
;MKVNNRMKKTMWGWSLAMTLLLPLAACQEQTDLEQGSDETSKTLEKVLVSNNPADFEGRVTNFKTPKAVARSMAGAYEMPEQPEVPADAVSMDGYQNWNCQSNAAYVLETGQDFNDQVNMNGNTYYILGTLTLTNYWGEGTFIILPGGTLVYPSNLSLNNNVKIYNYGTFTLSGKDFTTNAGSTFMTKGDFACQGTLKAGGTFCVVGNLEAQVLDANNSLSMFVGEKATFTKAQINNQSTLYLEKLEADEFEVNSISTVTVGCSAYISKRLYLTNRIDFKVLGYLQSPETKLDSGSKLSVNGGCWMSLGDLSIQNANSVNISVTGDEGKYGVVQAKKISVNQNDLRNTFTGYMGLHYETLQGSGSQEGIQFLSQVLINEQDNTSIAPTECSLGFNHTPGGNDGEEGIVIDHIADVTSPDHTHDISATCVQMADNDKAYVSYHQQGPGYSGCVEVMRVADDQVTLLSYMRSVESRDFNHLIVDNNRICTVGGDNKGGALIATIGLKDGVFQSGEADGLEVIRLKGNGNEPVHDANCIVRNGNYYQVASTNGFATLQADNMEEVNFVETPGSAKFIHMDGQGNLVTLNLGDQNDVQSAAVVNRYSANDYNFTNAALTLNNGIIKPVDGKNVCKADGNDIYLCLGQNGFKRYTNGMENGGLSLEGTNAAVNGMDYDERYLYLAYGSEGLYVLDKETLDVVACYTHSGGKSANYVKVDGGYIYVAYGRNGLQVFKLTTKK
;
A
#
# COMPACT_ATOMS: atom_id res chain seq x y z
N MET A 1 -58.11 28.08 -71.34
CA MET A 1 -59.20 27.11 -71.10
C MET A 1 -58.80 25.77 -71.72
N LYS A 2 -58.57 24.73 -70.90
CA LYS A 2 -58.49 23.27 -71.21
C LYS A 2 -57.55 22.76 -72.32
N VAL A 3 -56.90 21.60 -72.28
CA VAL A 3 -56.38 20.65 -71.28
C VAL A 3 -55.58 19.62 -72.13
N ASN A 4 -54.48 19.11 -71.57
CA ASN A 4 -53.72 17.87 -71.87
C ASN A 4 -53.02 17.63 -73.24
N ASN A 5 -51.71 17.33 -73.18
CA ASN A 5 -51.22 15.94 -73.21
C ASN A 5 -49.71 15.79 -72.85
N ARG A 6 -49.41 14.74 -72.07
CA ARG A 6 -48.31 13.73 -72.17
C ARG A 6 -46.99 14.19 -72.84
N MET A 7 -45.77 13.89 -72.36
CA MET A 7 -45.27 12.64 -71.78
C MET A 7 -43.75 12.75 -71.49
N LYS A 8 -43.25 11.81 -70.67
CA LYS A 8 -41.86 11.27 -70.55
C LYS A 8 -40.95 11.78 -69.43
N LYS A 9 -40.93 10.93 -68.38
CA LYS A 9 -39.83 10.68 -67.44
C LYS A 9 -38.62 10.08 -68.18
N THR A 10 -37.43 10.49 -67.75
CA THR A 10 -36.22 9.64 -67.72
C THR A 10 -35.59 9.76 -66.33
N MET A 11 -35.24 8.60 -65.79
CA MET A 11 -34.57 8.35 -64.51
C MET A 11 -33.25 9.11 -64.38
N TRP A 12 -32.83 9.36 -63.13
CA TRP A 12 -31.60 8.90 -62.42
C TRP A 12 -31.94 9.10 -60.92
N GLY A 13 -31.76 8.16 -60.00
CA GLY A 13 -30.59 7.34 -59.71
C GLY A 13 -30.13 7.77 -58.31
N TRP A 14 -30.58 7.07 -57.27
CA TRP A 14 -30.30 7.35 -55.86
C TRP A 14 -28.85 7.01 -55.49
N SER A 15 -28.22 7.85 -54.67
CA SER A 15 -27.22 7.42 -53.69
C SER A 15 -27.41 8.19 -52.38
N LEU A 16 -27.25 7.44 -51.31
CA LEU A 16 -27.63 7.70 -49.93
C LEU A 16 -26.52 8.53 -49.24
N ALA A 17 -26.89 9.61 -48.55
CA ALA A 17 -26.08 10.17 -47.46
C ALA A 17 -27.02 10.29 -46.25
N MET A 18 -26.80 9.41 -45.28
CA MET A 18 -27.57 9.27 -44.05
C MET A 18 -26.87 10.09 -42.97
N THR A 19 -27.33 11.33 -42.76
CA THR A 19 -26.98 12.09 -41.56
C THR A 19 -28.02 11.76 -40.50
N LEU A 20 -27.66 10.85 -39.59
CA LEU A 20 -28.47 10.51 -38.44
C LEU A 20 -28.29 11.61 -37.38
N LEU A 21 -29.23 12.56 -37.33
CA LEU A 21 -29.54 13.29 -36.10
C LEU A 21 -30.46 12.39 -35.28
N LEU A 22 -30.06 12.08 -34.05
CA LEU A 22 -30.90 11.48 -33.00
C LEU A 22 -30.61 12.19 -31.66
N PRO A 23 -31.56 12.20 -30.72
CA PRO A 23 -32.11 13.45 -30.21
C PRO A 23 -31.77 13.73 -28.74
N LEU A 24 -31.57 15.00 -28.42
CA LEU A 24 -31.74 15.55 -27.07
C LEU A 24 -33.24 15.60 -26.77
N ALA A 25 -33.69 14.77 -25.83
CA ALA A 25 -34.97 14.92 -25.17
C ALA A 25 -34.89 14.38 -23.74
N ALA A 26 -34.78 15.30 -22.80
CA ALA A 26 -35.55 15.24 -21.56
C ALA A 26 -36.04 16.66 -21.27
N CYS A 27 -37.27 16.92 -21.71
CA CYS A 27 -38.09 18.02 -21.23
C CYS A 27 -38.34 17.81 -19.73
N GLN A 28 -38.12 18.82 -18.92
CA GLN A 28 -38.94 19.03 -17.74
C GLN A 28 -39.36 20.50 -17.70
N GLU A 29 -40.63 20.70 -17.39
CA GLU A 29 -41.36 21.95 -17.46
C GLU A 29 -40.64 23.07 -16.72
N GLN A 30 -40.52 24.20 -17.42
CA GLN A 30 -40.22 25.50 -16.85
C GLN A 30 -41.38 25.83 -15.88
N THR A 31 -41.17 25.55 -14.60
CA THR A 31 -41.97 26.14 -13.55
C THR A 31 -41.41 27.54 -13.29
N ASP A 32 -42.32 28.50 -13.27
CA ASP A 32 -42.04 29.92 -13.12
C ASP A 32 -41.00 30.16 -12.00
N LEU A 33 -39.81 30.63 -12.38
CA LEU A 33 -38.90 31.26 -11.43
C LEU A 33 -39.59 32.53 -10.97
N GLU A 34 -40.19 32.48 -9.77
CA GLU A 34 -40.61 33.67 -9.05
C GLU A 34 -39.42 34.64 -9.02
N GLN A 35 -39.62 35.83 -9.57
CA GLN A 35 -38.75 36.97 -9.32
C GLN A 35 -38.75 37.22 -7.80
N GLY A 36 -37.68 36.83 -7.12
CA GLY A 36 -37.62 36.87 -5.66
C GLY A 36 -36.20 37.05 -5.10
N SER A 37 -35.92 38.29 -4.67
CA SER A 37 -34.86 38.76 -3.75
C SER A 37 -33.39 38.73 -4.22
N ASP A 38 -32.69 39.85 -3.96
CA ASP A 38 -31.24 40.04 -4.14
C ASP A 38 -30.36 39.14 -3.25
N GLU A 39 -30.94 38.33 -2.35
CA GLU A 39 -30.19 37.52 -1.39
C GLU A 39 -29.63 36.21 -2.00
N THR A 40 -28.46 35.76 -1.58
CA THR A 40 -27.93 34.43 -1.91
C THR A 40 -28.86 33.36 -1.34
N SER A 41 -29.31 32.40 -2.15
CA SER A 41 -30.21 31.34 -1.67
C SER A 41 -29.43 30.37 -0.79
N LYS A 42 -29.86 30.26 0.47
CA LYS A 42 -29.30 29.37 1.48
C LYS A 42 -30.32 28.30 1.84
N THR A 43 -29.92 27.04 1.74
CA THR A 43 -30.77 25.90 2.12
C THR A 43 -30.04 24.96 3.04
N LEU A 44 -30.69 24.53 4.12
CA LEU A 44 -30.17 23.50 5.02
C LEU A 44 -30.71 22.13 4.59
N GLU A 45 -29.81 21.19 4.31
CA GLU A 45 -30.15 19.86 3.81
C GLU A 45 -29.69 18.75 4.75
N LYS A 46 -30.37 17.59 4.70
CA LYS A 46 -29.99 16.42 5.50
C LYS A 46 -28.78 15.73 4.90
N VAL A 47 -27.94 15.19 5.78
CA VAL A 47 -26.80 14.34 5.43
C VAL A 47 -26.89 12.98 6.10
N LEU A 48 -26.32 11.98 5.44
CA LEU A 48 -26.00 10.69 6.05
C LEU A 48 -24.61 10.79 6.64
N VAL A 49 -24.48 10.49 7.93
CA VAL A 49 -23.20 10.52 8.65
C VAL A 49 -22.98 9.18 9.33
N SER A 50 -21.77 8.63 9.19
CA SER A 50 -21.29 7.53 10.02
C SER A 50 -19.96 7.89 10.67
N ASN A 51 -19.86 7.52 11.94
CA ASN A 51 -18.63 7.57 12.76
C ASN A 51 -18.36 6.20 13.40
N ASN A 52 -19.06 5.14 12.98
CA ASN A 52 -18.97 3.82 13.57
C ASN A 52 -17.84 3.03 12.88
N PRO A 53 -16.76 2.64 13.60
CA PRO A 53 -15.67 1.89 13.00
C PRO A 53 -16.08 0.60 12.28
N ALA A 54 -17.17 -0.05 12.73
CA ALA A 54 -17.68 -1.26 12.09
C ALA A 54 -18.21 -1.00 10.67
N ASP A 55 -18.68 0.22 10.38
CA ASP A 55 -19.13 0.61 9.04
C ASP A 55 -17.94 0.82 8.07
N PHE A 56 -16.71 0.79 8.59
CA PHE A 56 -15.47 1.02 7.85
C PHE A 56 -14.59 -0.23 7.73
N GLU A 57 -15.04 -1.37 8.26
CA GLU A 57 -14.28 -2.63 8.22
C GLU A 57 -13.98 -3.03 6.76
N GLY A 58 -12.74 -3.44 6.49
CA GLY A 58 -12.30 -3.84 5.15
C GLY A 58 -12.05 -2.68 4.17
N ARG A 59 -12.41 -1.44 4.51
CA ARG A 59 -12.19 -0.27 3.64
C ARG A 59 -10.74 0.20 3.63
N VAL A 60 -10.03 0.02 4.75
CA VAL A 60 -8.61 0.39 4.88
C VAL A 60 -7.76 -0.87 4.84
N THR A 61 -6.81 -0.91 3.91
CA THR A 61 -5.74 -1.93 3.88
C THR A 61 -4.43 -1.26 4.28
N ASN A 62 -3.99 -1.51 5.51
CA ASN A 62 -2.67 -1.08 5.98
C ASN A 62 -1.59 -2.09 5.53
N PHE A 63 -0.54 -1.62 4.86
CA PHE A 63 0.53 -2.48 4.33
C PHE A 63 1.68 -2.71 5.31
N LYS A 64 1.75 -1.92 6.39
CA LYS A 64 2.74 -2.03 7.46
C LYS A 64 2.27 -2.83 8.68
N THR A 65 1.12 -3.49 8.60
CA THR A 65 0.67 -4.45 9.62
C THR A 65 1.25 -5.85 9.36
N PRO A 66 1.72 -6.57 10.40
CA PRO A 66 2.06 -7.99 10.28
C PRO A 66 0.85 -8.78 9.75
N LYS A 67 0.95 -9.35 8.54
CA LYS A 67 -0.18 -10.06 7.91
C LYS A 67 -0.42 -11.41 8.60
N ALA A 68 -1.70 -11.69 8.87
CA ALA A 68 -2.23 -12.89 9.53
C ALA A 68 -2.06 -14.23 8.78
N VAL A 69 -1.11 -14.35 7.84
CA VAL A 69 -0.86 -15.63 7.12
C VAL A 69 -0.18 -16.66 8.02
N ALA A 70 0.43 -16.23 9.13
CA ALA A 70 1.01 -17.13 10.13
C ALA A 70 -0.01 -18.06 10.82
N ARG A 71 -1.30 -17.70 10.88
CA ARG A 71 -2.28 -18.44 11.71
C ARG A 71 -2.90 -19.66 11.04
N SER A 72 -2.90 -19.79 9.71
CA SER A 72 -3.57 -20.95 9.07
C SER A 72 -2.72 -22.23 9.04
N MET A 73 -1.40 -22.12 9.25
CA MET A 73 -0.47 -23.27 9.34
C MET A 73 -0.08 -23.61 10.79
N ALA A 74 -0.43 -22.76 11.76
CA ALA A 74 -0.02 -22.85 13.17
C ALA A 74 -0.71 -23.97 13.96
N GLY A 75 -1.83 -24.52 13.49
CA GLY A 75 -2.61 -25.50 14.27
C GLY A 75 -1.84 -26.78 14.70
N ALA A 76 -0.69 -27.09 14.08
CA ALA A 76 0.18 -28.21 14.45
C ALA A 76 1.39 -27.82 15.34
N TYR A 77 1.63 -26.53 15.55
CA TYR A 77 2.84 -25.98 16.20
C TYR A 77 2.54 -25.03 17.36
N GLU A 78 1.26 -24.84 17.70
CA GLU A 78 0.84 -24.03 18.84
C GLU A 78 1.39 -24.59 20.15
N MET A 79 2.13 -23.73 20.87
CA MET A 79 2.49 -24.02 22.26
C MET A 79 1.20 -24.30 23.03
N PRO A 80 1.12 -25.43 23.77
CA PRO A 80 -0.07 -25.71 24.56
C PRO A 80 -0.34 -24.58 25.58
N GLU A 81 -1.58 -24.51 26.06
CA GLU A 81 -1.89 -23.63 27.17
C GLU A 81 -1.08 -24.04 28.40
N GLN A 82 -0.62 -23.05 29.16
CA GLN A 82 0.15 -23.29 30.37
C GLN A 82 -0.68 -24.12 31.35
N PRO A 83 -0.23 -25.32 31.73
CA PRO A 83 -0.98 -26.16 32.66
C PRO A 83 -0.75 -25.71 34.10
N GLU A 84 -1.72 -26.00 34.97
CA GLU A 84 -1.57 -25.86 36.42
C GLU A 84 -0.93 -27.12 37.02
N VAL A 85 -0.28 -26.97 38.18
CA VAL A 85 0.24 -28.10 38.95
C VAL A 85 -0.94 -28.92 39.50
N PRO A 86 -1.02 -30.24 39.25
CA PRO A 86 -2.06 -31.09 39.81
C PRO A 86 -2.06 -31.08 41.34
N ALA A 87 -3.24 -31.10 41.96
CA ALA A 87 -3.37 -31.10 43.42
C ALA A 87 -2.78 -32.34 44.10
N ASP A 88 -2.64 -33.44 43.35
CA ASP A 88 -2.03 -34.70 43.78
C ASP A 88 -0.56 -34.84 43.37
N ALA A 89 0.08 -33.77 42.88
CA ALA A 89 1.50 -33.78 42.54
C ALA A 89 2.37 -34.11 43.76
N VAL A 90 3.32 -35.01 43.58
CA VAL A 90 4.24 -35.46 44.61
C VAL A 90 5.42 -34.48 44.70
N SER A 91 5.72 -34.00 45.91
CA SER A 91 6.88 -33.13 46.12
C SER A 91 8.18 -33.84 45.73
N MET A 92 9.10 -33.10 45.10
CA MET A 92 10.45 -33.57 44.83
C MET A 92 11.40 -33.52 46.04
N ASP A 93 10.95 -33.03 47.20
CA ASP A 93 11.73 -33.10 48.43
C ASP A 93 11.96 -34.57 48.84
N GLY A 94 13.22 -34.97 48.98
CA GLY A 94 13.61 -36.36 49.21
C GLY A 94 13.42 -37.31 48.02
N TYR A 95 13.22 -36.80 46.79
CA TYR A 95 13.07 -37.62 45.58
C TYR A 95 14.24 -38.59 45.36
N GLN A 96 13.92 -39.81 44.94
CA GLN A 96 14.89 -40.86 44.60
C GLN A 96 14.52 -41.50 43.27
N ASN A 97 15.38 -41.39 42.27
CA ASN A 97 15.12 -41.90 40.90
C ASN A 97 14.84 -43.41 40.82
N TRP A 98 15.40 -44.22 41.72
CA TRP A 98 15.24 -45.68 41.76
C TRP A 98 13.96 -46.14 42.47
N ASN A 99 13.22 -45.22 43.10
CA ASN A 99 11.97 -45.50 43.81
C ASN A 99 10.85 -44.52 43.41
N CYS A 100 10.93 -43.91 42.22
CA CYS A 100 9.89 -43.03 41.75
C CYS A 100 8.62 -43.80 41.37
N GLN A 101 7.47 -43.14 41.49
CA GLN A 101 6.21 -43.65 40.98
C GLN A 101 6.22 -43.68 39.44
N SER A 102 5.29 -44.42 38.84
CA SER A 102 5.07 -44.46 37.39
C SER A 102 3.86 -43.60 37.03
N ASN A 103 3.93 -42.87 35.92
CA ASN A 103 2.84 -42.02 35.42
C ASN A 103 2.31 -40.98 36.44
N ALA A 104 3.17 -40.48 37.31
CA ALA A 104 2.84 -39.52 38.36
C ALA A 104 3.24 -38.08 37.98
N ALA A 105 2.61 -37.10 38.61
CA ALA A 105 3.04 -35.71 38.60
C ALA A 105 4.00 -35.46 39.76
N TYR A 106 5.17 -34.88 39.47
CA TYR A 106 6.13 -34.41 40.46
C TYR A 106 6.23 -32.89 40.42
N VAL A 107 6.37 -32.23 41.57
CA VAL A 107 6.55 -30.78 41.65
C VAL A 107 7.84 -30.43 42.39
N LEU A 108 8.65 -29.58 41.76
CA LEU A 108 9.78 -28.90 42.39
C LEU A 108 9.35 -27.47 42.72
N GLU A 109 9.14 -27.19 44.01
CA GLU A 109 8.54 -25.95 44.47
C GLU A 109 9.48 -24.74 44.36
N THR A 110 8.90 -23.53 44.36
CA THR A 110 9.68 -22.27 44.32
C THR A 110 10.70 -22.22 45.48
N GLY A 111 11.95 -21.89 45.14
CA GLY A 111 13.06 -21.81 46.10
C GLY A 111 13.72 -23.15 46.41
N GLN A 112 13.26 -24.26 45.84
CA GLN A 112 13.95 -25.55 45.91
C GLN A 112 14.92 -25.72 44.74
N ASP A 113 16.06 -26.36 45.01
CA ASP A 113 17.02 -26.77 44.00
C ASP A 113 17.12 -28.31 43.97
N PHE A 114 17.07 -28.89 42.78
CA PHE A 114 17.31 -30.31 42.56
C PHE A 114 18.44 -30.49 41.57
N ASN A 115 19.49 -31.23 41.94
CA ASN A 115 20.66 -31.49 41.09
C ASN A 115 21.00 -32.97 41.07
N ASP A 116 20.35 -33.72 40.19
CA ASP A 116 20.60 -35.13 39.94
C ASP A 116 19.90 -35.58 38.64
N GLN A 117 19.94 -36.87 38.37
CA GLN A 117 19.20 -37.54 37.31
C GLN A 117 17.78 -37.91 37.74
N VAL A 118 16.84 -37.89 36.78
CA VAL A 118 15.43 -38.26 37.01
C VAL A 118 15.05 -39.50 36.21
N ASN A 119 14.11 -40.29 36.73
CA ASN A 119 13.53 -41.40 35.99
C ASN A 119 12.18 -40.97 35.41
N MET A 120 12.08 -40.92 34.09
CA MET A 120 10.89 -40.40 33.43
C MET A 120 9.70 -41.33 33.67
N ASN A 121 9.76 -42.64 33.39
CA ASN A 121 8.71 -43.62 33.74
C ASN A 121 7.25 -43.17 33.51
N GLY A 122 7.00 -42.40 32.44
CA GLY A 122 5.70 -41.77 32.13
C GLY A 122 5.34 -40.54 32.97
N ASN A 123 6.20 -40.12 33.90
CA ASN A 123 6.01 -39.02 34.83
C ASN A 123 6.07 -37.66 34.15
N THR A 124 5.45 -36.68 34.81
CA THR A 124 5.49 -35.27 34.45
C THR A 124 6.13 -34.47 35.59
N TYR A 125 7.19 -33.73 35.30
CA TYR A 125 7.91 -32.89 36.25
C TYR A 125 7.53 -31.42 36.07
N TYR A 126 6.78 -30.87 37.02
CA TYR A 126 6.42 -29.44 37.12
C TYR A 126 7.52 -28.71 37.89
N ILE A 127 8.16 -27.73 37.25
CA ILE A 127 9.35 -27.05 37.78
C ILE A 127 8.99 -25.59 38.08
N LEU A 128 8.89 -25.26 39.38
CA LEU A 128 8.75 -23.90 39.92
C LEU A 128 10.04 -23.41 40.61
N GLY A 129 10.93 -24.34 41.01
CA GLY A 129 12.28 -24.09 41.51
C GLY A 129 13.37 -24.26 40.43
N THR A 130 14.59 -24.67 40.81
CA THR A 130 15.71 -24.91 39.88
C THR A 130 16.02 -26.39 39.74
N LEU A 131 15.78 -26.98 38.58
CA LEU A 131 16.21 -28.33 38.25
C LEU A 131 17.50 -28.29 37.41
N THR A 132 18.61 -28.74 37.98
CA THR A 132 19.86 -29.00 37.25
C THR A 132 19.94 -30.47 36.90
N LEU A 133 19.70 -30.79 35.63
CA LEU A 133 19.60 -32.17 35.16
C LEU A 133 20.99 -32.73 34.84
N THR A 134 21.30 -33.94 35.33
CA THR A 134 22.53 -34.65 34.94
C THR A 134 22.26 -35.76 33.92
N ASN A 135 21.11 -36.45 34.03
CA ASN A 135 20.67 -37.51 33.12
C ASN A 135 19.16 -37.81 33.26
N TYR A 136 18.58 -38.56 32.33
CA TYR A 136 17.25 -39.17 32.50
C TYR A 136 17.10 -40.50 31.76
N TRP A 137 16.05 -41.27 32.08
CA TRP A 137 15.68 -42.50 31.35
C TRP A 137 14.18 -42.66 31.17
N GLY A 138 13.77 -43.34 30.09
CA GLY A 138 12.37 -43.56 29.76
C GLY A 138 11.71 -42.37 29.08
N GLU A 139 10.40 -42.47 28.87
CA GLU A 139 9.54 -41.41 28.31
C GLU A 139 8.84 -40.63 29.43
N GLY A 140 8.52 -39.35 29.17
CA GLY A 140 7.83 -38.49 30.13
C GLY A 140 7.90 -37.01 29.73
N THR A 141 7.53 -36.11 30.64
CA THR A 141 7.39 -34.68 30.34
C THR A 141 8.06 -33.81 31.40
N PHE A 142 8.77 -32.76 30.96
CA PHE A 142 9.17 -31.62 31.78
C PHE A 142 8.28 -30.42 31.44
N ILE A 143 7.74 -29.78 32.47
CA ILE A 143 6.94 -28.55 32.38
C ILE A 143 7.63 -27.51 33.25
N ILE A 144 8.25 -26.52 32.61
CA ILE A 144 8.92 -25.42 33.31
C ILE A 144 7.91 -24.30 33.42
N LEU A 145 7.43 -24.03 34.63
CA LEU A 145 6.44 -23.00 34.91
C LEU A 145 7.11 -21.63 35.11
N PRO A 146 6.36 -20.52 35.02
CA PRO A 146 6.91 -19.19 35.28
C PRO A 146 7.65 -19.12 36.62
N GLY A 147 8.87 -18.58 36.60
CA GLY A 147 9.77 -18.51 37.77
C GLY A 147 10.65 -19.75 37.98
N GLY A 148 10.30 -20.90 37.38
CA GLY A 148 11.11 -22.11 37.41
C GLY A 148 12.23 -22.12 36.37
N THR A 149 13.27 -22.91 36.64
CA THR A 149 14.45 -23.04 35.76
C THR A 149 14.82 -24.50 35.53
N LEU A 150 15.01 -24.90 34.27
CA LEU A 150 15.67 -26.15 33.89
C LEU A 150 17.06 -25.86 33.30
N VAL A 151 18.10 -26.31 34.00
CA VAL A 151 19.47 -26.34 33.47
C VAL A 151 19.70 -27.70 32.84
N TYR A 152 19.77 -27.74 31.51
CA TYR A 152 19.86 -28.95 30.71
C TYR A 152 21.31 -29.22 30.26
N PRO A 153 21.80 -30.46 30.40
CA PRO A 153 23.19 -30.79 30.09
C PRO A 153 23.41 -30.88 28.58
N SER A 154 24.40 -30.15 28.05
CA SER A 154 24.66 -30.08 26.60
C SER A 154 25.10 -31.41 25.97
N ASN A 155 25.64 -32.34 26.75
CA ASN A 155 26.07 -33.67 26.30
C ASN A 155 24.92 -34.70 26.29
N LEU A 156 23.72 -34.33 26.72
CA LEU A 156 22.56 -35.20 26.74
C LEU A 156 21.65 -34.87 25.55
N SER A 157 21.34 -35.86 24.72
CA SER A 157 20.34 -35.68 23.67
C SER A 157 18.94 -35.85 24.24
N LEU A 158 18.03 -34.92 23.93
CA LEU A 158 16.60 -35.12 24.16
C LEU A 158 16.10 -36.24 23.23
N ASN A 159 15.56 -37.30 23.80
CA ASN A 159 15.26 -38.58 23.15
C ASN A 159 14.14 -39.33 23.88
N ASN A 160 13.83 -40.57 23.46
CA ASN A 160 12.89 -41.47 24.13
C ASN A 160 11.49 -40.87 24.32
N ASN A 161 10.98 -40.14 23.32
CA ASN A 161 9.68 -39.46 23.37
C ASN A 161 9.52 -38.48 24.54
N VAL A 162 10.62 -37.98 25.11
CA VAL A 162 10.57 -36.97 26.17
C VAL A 162 10.13 -35.62 25.60
N LYS A 163 9.29 -34.94 26.37
CA LYS A 163 8.73 -33.63 26.04
C LYS A 163 9.23 -32.58 27.02
N ILE A 164 9.58 -31.41 26.52
CA ILE A 164 9.91 -30.22 27.31
C ILE A 164 8.98 -29.10 26.85
N TYR A 165 8.16 -28.61 27.79
CA TYR A 165 7.33 -27.42 27.62
C TYR A 165 7.87 -26.32 28.53
N ASN A 166 8.44 -25.28 27.93
CA ASN A 166 9.09 -24.19 28.65
C ASN A 166 8.24 -22.91 28.66
N TYR A 167 7.64 -22.60 29.82
CA TYR A 167 7.00 -21.32 30.15
C TYR A 167 7.83 -20.46 31.12
N GLY A 168 8.94 -20.99 31.64
CA GLY A 168 9.89 -20.30 32.52
C GLY A 168 11.25 -20.17 31.85
N THR A 169 12.32 -20.57 32.55
CA THR A 169 13.70 -20.46 32.07
C THR A 169 14.27 -21.82 31.69
N PHE A 170 14.81 -21.93 30.47
CA PHE A 170 15.60 -23.07 30.03
C PHE A 170 17.03 -22.60 29.74
N THR A 171 18.02 -23.32 30.25
CA THR A 171 19.44 -22.95 30.08
C THR A 171 20.26 -24.18 29.76
N LEU A 172 21.19 -24.05 28.81
CA LEU A 172 22.15 -25.11 28.48
C LEU A 172 23.40 -24.97 29.36
N SER A 173 23.91 -26.09 29.88
CA SER A 173 25.17 -26.12 30.61
C SER A 173 26.41 -25.93 29.70
N GLY A 174 26.20 -25.95 28.39
CA GLY A 174 27.24 -25.87 27.37
C GLY A 174 26.71 -25.22 26.09
N LYS A 175 27.41 -25.44 24.97
CA LYS A 175 27.16 -24.69 23.73
C LYS A 175 26.18 -25.36 22.78
N ASP A 176 26.10 -26.69 22.83
CA ASP A 176 25.33 -27.50 21.88
C ASP A 176 24.02 -28.00 22.52
N PHE A 177 23.02 -28.21 21.68
CA PHE A 177 21.77 -28.86 22.06
C PHE A 177 21.36 -29.86 21.00
N THR A 178 20.91 -31.05 21.43
CA THR A 178 20.49 -32.13 20.52
C THR A 178 19.10 -32.60 20.90
N THR A 179 18.18 -32.59 19.93
CA THR A 179 16.87 -33.25 20.01
C THR A 179 16.79 -34.33 18.93
N ASN A 180 16.27 -35.50 19.29
CA ASN A 180 16.11 -36.63 18.39
C ASN A 180 14.65 -36.80 17.98
N ALA A 181 14.43 -37.55 16.89
CA ALA A 181 13.10 -37.93 16.41
C ALA A 181 12.22 -38.48 17.54
N GLY A 182 10.93 -38.12 17.53
CA GLY A 182 9.94 -38.50 18.55
C GLY A 182 9.90 -37.60 19.80
N SER A 183 10.94 -36.77 20.01
CA SER A 183 10.98 -35.85 21.16
C SER A 183 10.28 -34.52 20.85
N THR A 184 9.93 -33.78 21.90
CA THR A 184 9.31 -32.45 21.78
C THR A 184 10.06 -31.45 22.63
N PHE A 185 10.50 -30.35 22.02
CA PHE A 185 10.97 -29.16 22.72
C PHE A 185 10.12 -27.98 22.26
N MET A 186 9.44 -27.31 23.19
CA MET A 186 8.67 -26.11 22.89
C MET A 186 8.93 -25.04 23.95
N THR A 187 9.17 -23.81 23.52
CA THR A 187 9.35 -22.68 24.44
C THR A 187 8.57 -21.45 24.00
N LYS A 188 7.96 -20.77 24.97
CA LYS A 188 7.22 -19.53 24.77
C LYS A 188 8.12 -18.31 24.56
N GLY A 189 9.37 -18.36 25.03
CA GLY A 189 10.33 -17.27 24.92
C GLY A 189 11.32 -17.49 23.78
N ASP A 190 12.42 -16.75 23.84
CA ASP A 190 13.58 -16.92 22.96
C ASP A 190 14.36 -18.19 23.31
N PHE A 191 15.06 -18.74 22.32
CA PHE A 191 16.01 -19.82 22.50
C PHE A 191 17.33 -19.50 21.79
N ALA A 192 18.44 -19.64 22.51
CA ALA A 192 19.76 -19.50 21.94
C ALA A 192 20.65 -20.68 22.33
N CYS A 193 21.41 -21.19 21.35
CA CYS A 193 22.54 -22.08 21.61
C CYS A 193 23.80 -21.51 20.94
N GLN A 194 24.92 -21.51 21.66
CA GLN A 194 26.15 -20.88 21.17
C GLN A 194 26.88 -21.69 20.10
N GLY A 195 26.55 -22.98 19.94
CA GLY A 195 27.19 -23.91 19.04
C GLY A 195 26.21 -24.51 18.05
N THR A 196 26.13 -25.84 18.04
CA THR A 196 25.28 -26.61 17.13
C THR A 196 23.95 -26.96 17.78
N LEU A 197 22.85 -26.58 17.12
CA LEU A 197 21.52 -27.12 17.34
C LEU A 197 21.30 -28.31 16.40
N LYS A 198 21.39 -29.52 16.93
CA LYS A 198 21.02 -30.76 16.23
C LYS A 198 19.56 -31.05 16.48
N ALA A 199 18.68 -30.62 15.59
CA ALA A 199 17.24 -30.67 15.82
C ALA A 199 16.55 -31.83 15.08
N GLY A 200 15.74 -32.56 15.82
CA GLY A 200 14.82 -33.60 15.35
C GLY A 200 13.54 -33.63 16.18
N GLY A 201 12.52 -34.34 15.71
CA GLY A 201 11.21 -34.35 16.35
C GLY A 201 10.51 -32.99 16.24
N THR A 202 9.76 -32.58 17.25
CA THR A 202 9.07 -31.27 17.28
C THR A 202 9.93 -30.25 18.00
N PHE A 203 10.22 -29.12 17.35
CA PHE A 203 11.00 -28.02 17.90
C PHE A 203 10.29 -26.67 17.68
N CYS A 204 9.72 -26.09 18.73
CA CYS A 204 8.96 -24.85 18.63
C CYS A 204 9.58 -23.75 19.51
N VAL A 205 9.85 -22.60 18.91
CA VAL A 205 10.29 -21.39 19.59
C VAL A 205 9.33 -20.29 19.22
N VAL A 206 8.51 -19.83 20.16
CA VAL A 206 7.55 -18.74 19.88
C VAL A 206 8.28 -17.42 19.67
N GLY A 207 9.40 -17.19 20.38
CA GLY A 207 10.26 -16.02 20.19
C GLY A 207 11.34 -16.19 19.10
N ASN A 208 12.51 -15.62 19.37
CA ASN A 208 13.68 -15.68 18.51
C ASN A 208 14.49 -16.96 18.72
N LEU A 209 15.02 -17.52 17.64
CA LEU A 209 15.95 -18.65 17.63
C LEU A 209 17.33 -18.21 17.13
N GLU A 210 18.37 -18.38 17.95
CA GLU A 210 19.76 -18.15 17.55
C GLU A 210 20.62 -19.41 17.73
N ALA A 211 21.35 -19.81 16.68
CA ALA A 211 22.36 -20.85 16.74
C ALA A 211 23.50 -20.60 15.76
N GLN A 212 24.73 -21.04 16.04
CA GLN A 212 25.78 -20.97 15.01
C GLN A 212 25.48 -21.94 13.87
N VAL A 213 25.14 -23.18 14.22
CA VAL A 213 24.83 -24.23 13.24
C VAL A 213 23.47 -24.84 13.55
N LEU A 214 22.58 -24.86 12.57
CA LEU A 214 21.40 -25.74 12.57
C LEU A 214 21.70 -26.99 11.75
N ASP A 215 21.59 -28.14 12.40
CA ASP A 215 21.72 -29.46 11.82
C ASP A 215 20.38 -30.20 11.97
N ALA A 216 19.54 -30.13 10.94
CA ALA A 216 18.21 -30.74 10.91
C ALA A 216 18.22 -32.04 10.09
N ASN A 217 18.75 -33.10 10.69
CA ASN A 217 18.94 -34.41 10.05
C ASN A 217 18.00 -35.51 10.58
N ASN A 218 17.07 -35.22 11.48
CA ASN A 218 16.30 -36.24 12.22
C ASN A 218 14.78 -36.04 12.12
N SER A 219 14.25 -35.88 10.89
CA SER A 219 12.81 -35.68 10.61
C SER A 219 12.22 -34.58 11.51
N LEU A 220 12.74 -33.36 11.32
CA LEU A 220 12.39 -32.21 12.13
C LEU A 220 11.07 -31.59 11.68
N SER A 221 10.23 -31.24 12.64
CA SER A 221 9.08 -30.35 12.50
C SER A 221 9.33 -29.11 13.35
N MET A 222 9.70 -27.98 12.73
CA MET A 222 10.16 -26.78 13.43
C MET A 222 9.27 -25.56 13.17
N PHE A 223 9.05 -24.77 14.23
CA PHE A 223 8.39 -23.48 14.19
C PHE A 223 9.23 -22.41 14.91
N VAL A 224 9.41 -21.25 14.28
CA VAL A 224 10.00 -20.05 14.89
C VAL A 224 9.09 -18.86 14.63
N GLY A 225 8.55 -18.26 15.71
CA GLY A 225 7.51 -17.24 15.62
C GLY A 225 8.00 -15.82 15.32
N GLU A 226 9.25 -15.49 15.66
CA GLU A 226 9.81 -14.16 15.41
C GLU A 226 10.92 -14.19 14.35
N LYS A 227 12.13 -14.60 14.73
CA LYS A 227 13.29 -14.66 13.82
C LYS A 227 14.19 -15.83 14.12
N ALA A 228 14.64 -16.52 13.08
CA ALA A 228 15.66 -17.55 13.14
C ALA A 228 16.98 -17.04 12.54
N THR A 229 18.07 -17.13 13.30
CA THR A 229 19.39 -16.66 12.90
C THR A 229 20.43 -17.78 12.97
N PHE A 230 21.13 -18.03 11.86
CA PHE A 230 22.15 -19.08 11.74
C PHE A 230 23.44 -18.59 11.05
N THR A 231 24.62 -19.06 11.46
CA THR A 231 25.78 -18.97 10.55
C THR A 231 25.62 -20.00 9.43
N LYS A 232 25.23 -21.22 9.76
CA LYS A 232 24.99 -22.28 8.77
C LYS A 232 23.77 -23.10 9.15
N ALA A 233 22.91 -23.38 8.17
CA ALA A 233 21.80 -24.31 8.35
C ALA A 233 21.85 -25.41 7.28
N GLN A 234 21.69 -26.67 7.72
CA GLN A 234 21.59 -27.84 6.85
C GLN A 234 20.32 -28.61 7.19
N ILE A 235 19.39 -28.65 6.23
CA ILE A 235 18.06 -29.23 6.41
C ILE A 235 17.92 -30.46 5.50
N ASN A 236 17.74 -31.64 6.08
CA ASN A 236 17.67 -32.90 5.34
C ASN A 236 16.56 -33.81 5.90
N ASN A 237 16.44 -35.02 5.34
CA ASN A 237 15.60 -36.12 5.83
C ASN A 237 14.13 -35.75 6.07
N GLN A 238 13.49 -35.14 5.05
CA GLN A 238 12.06 -34.80 5.05
C GLN A 238 11.65 -33.86 6.19
N SER A 239 12.54 -32.93 6.54
CA SER A 239 12.27 -31.95 7.59
C SER A 239 11.31 -30.86 7.09
N THR A 240 10.47 -30.34 7.97
CA THR A 240 9.53 -29.26 7.71
C THR A 240 9.82 -28.11 8.66
N LEU A 241 10.13 -26.94 8.11
CA LEU A 241 10.40 -25.71 8.86
C LEU A 241 9.38 -24.64 8.50
N TYR A 242 8.83 -24.00 9.52
CA TYR A 242 8.12 -22.74 9.41
C TYR A 242 8.87 -21.68 10.21
N LEU A 243 9.31 -20.61 9.54
CA LEU A 243 10.07 -19.52 10.12
C LEU A 243 9.37 -18.22 9.78
N GLU A 244 9.15 -17.32 10.73
CA GLU A 244 8.59 -16.01 10.37
C GLU A 244 9.63 -15.16 9.62
N LYS A 245 10.81 -14.94 10.21
CA LYS A 245 11.97 -14.33 9.55
C LYS A 245 13.18 -15.27 9.60
N LEU A 246 13.99 -15.28 8.55
CA LEU A 246 15.22 -16.07 8.44
C LEU A 246 16.40 -15.16 8.10
N GLU A 247 17.47 -15.26 8.89
CA GLU A 247 18.78 -14.70 8.60
C GLU A 247 19.82 -15.84 8.66
N ALA A 248 20.57 -16.06 7.59
CA ALA A 248 21.67 -17.00 7.64
C ALA A 248 22.86 -16.61 6.74
N ASP A 249 24.08 -17.09 7.02
CA ASP A 249 25.14 -16.97 6.01
C ASP A 249 24.99 -18.01 4.92
N GLU A 250 24.91 -19.29 5.32
CA GLU A 250 24.72 -20.42 4.41
C GLU A 250 23.47 -21.21 4.79
N PHE A 251 22.58 -21.43 3.83
CA PHE A 251 21.35 -22.19 4.02
C PHE A 251 21.21 -23.27 2.96
N GLU A 252 21.29 -24.53 3.38
CA GLU A 252 21.26 -25.71 2.51
C GLU A 252 20.04 -26.58 2.84
N VAL A 253 19.27 -26.93 1.82
CA VAL A 253 18.08 -27.77 1.96
C VAL A 253 18.16 -28.94 0.98
N ASN A 254 17.95 -30.15 1.51
CA ASN A 254 18.06 -31.42 0.80
C ASN A 254 16.89 -32.37 1.12
N SER A 255 16.76 -33.43 0.34
CA SER A 255 16.03 -34.65 0.67
C SER A 255 14.54 -34.44 1.00
N ILE A 256 13.81 -33.86 0.04
CA ILE A 256 12.35 -33.69 0.09
C ILE A 256 11.87 -32.87 1.32
N SER A 257 12.74 -31.99 1.82
CA SER A 257 12.40 -31.10 2.94
C SER A 257 11.61 -29.89 2.46
N THR A 258 10.80 -29.32 3.35
CA THR A 258 9.97 -28.14 3.09
C THR A 258 10.35 -27.01 4.04
N VAL A 259 10.54 -25.81 3.50
CA VAL A 259 10.82 -24.60 4.28
C VAL A 259 9.85 -23.53 3.85
N THR A 260 9.08 -23.00 4.80
CA THR A 260 8.22 -21.84 4.59
C THR A 260 8.72 -20.68 5.44
N VAL A 261 8.96 -19.54 4.80
CA VAL A 261 9.31 -18.28 5.47
C VAL A 261 8.14 -17.31 5.35
N GLY A 262 7.60 -16.86 6.48
CA GLY A 262 6.39 -16.04 6.57
C GLY A 262 6.58 -14.60 6.09
N CYS A 263 7.76 -14.03 6.35
CA CYS A 263 8.04 -12.62 6.12
C CYS A 263 9.26 -12.41 5.21
N SER A 264 10.48 -12.62 5.72
CA SER A 264 11.71 -12.33 4.98
C SER A 264 12.81 -13.36 5.21
N ALA A 265 13.55 -13.69 4.15
CA ALA A 265 14.73 -14.55 4.18
C ALA A 265 15.97 -13.80 3.65
N TYR A 266 16.98 -13.61 4.50
CA TYR A 266 18.24 -12.98 4.16
C TYR A 266 19.37 -14.00 4.27
N ILE A 267 19.93 -14.39 3.14
CA ILE A 267 21.06 -15.31 3.06
C ILE A 267 22.30 -14.53 2.63
N SER A 268 23.28 -14.38 3.52
CA SER A 268 24.39 -13.45 3.32
C SER A 268 25.51 -14.00 2.40
N LYS A 269 25.57 -15.33 2.22
CA LYS A 269 26.57 -16.00 1.36
C LYS A 269 25.92 -16.90 0.31
N ARG A 270 25.22 -17.96 0.71
CA ARG A 270 24.75 -18.97 -0.26
C ARG A 270 23.48 -19.70 0.16
N LEU A 271 22.52 -19.71 -0.76
CA LEU A 271 21.32 -20.55 -0.70
C LEU A 271 21.48 -21.75 -1.64
N TYR A 272 21.36 -22.98 -1.12
CA TYR A 272 21.44 -24.20 -1.93
C TYR A 272 20.23 -25.11 -1.71
N LEU A 273 19.49 -25.38 -2.79
CA LEU A 273 18.30 -26.23 -2.79
C LEU A 273 18.51 -27.43 -3.73
N THR A 274 18.43 -28.65 -3.20
CA THR A 274 18.67 -29.89 -3.97
C THR A 274 17.75 -31.04 -3.55
N ASN A 275 17.50 -31.97 -4.47
CA ASN A 275 16.72 -33.20 -4.23
C ASN A 275 15.28 -32.93 -3.75
N ARG A 276 14.48 -32.33 -4.64
CA ARG A 276 13.02 -32.16 -4.53
C ARG A 276 12.54 -31.29 -3.36
N ILE A 277 13.16 -30.12 -3.21
CA ILE A 277 12.80 -29.16 -2.16
C ILE A 277 11.55 -28.37 -2.51
N ASP A 278 10.81 -27.96 -1.49
CA ASP A 278 9.85 -26.86 -1.58
C ASP A 278 10.27 -25.74 -0.61
N PHE A 279 10.87 -24.68 -1.16
CA PHE A 279 11.28 -23.49 -0.42
C PHE A 279 10.36 -22.33 -0.79
N LYS A 280 9.49 -21.93 0.15
CA LYS A 280 8.48 -20.90 -0.06
C LYS A 280 8.76 -19.69 0.83
N VAL A 281 8.79 -18.50 0.25
CA VAL A 281 8.93 -17.24 0.98
C VAL A 281 7.72 -16.38 0.70
N LEU A 282 6.94 -16.02 1.71
CA LEU A 282 5.68 -15.30 1.49
C LEU A 282 5.87 -13.79 1.29
N GLY A 283 7.06 -13.27 1.61
CA GLY A 283 7.52 -11.91 1.32
C GLY A 283 8.83 -11.92 0.53
N TYR A 284 9.94 -11.51 1.14
CA TYR A 284 11.19 -11.21 0.45
C TYR A 284 12.30 -12.24 0.64
N LEU A 285 13.07 -12.52 -0.43
CA LEU A 285 14.27 -13.34 -0.38
C LEU A 285 15.48 -12.58 -0.95
N GLN A 286 16.61 -12.64 -0.25
CA GLN A 286 17.91 -12.21 -0.73
C GLN A 286 18.95 -13.32 -0.60
N SER A 287 19.72 -13.54 -1.64
CA SER A 287 20.94 -14.35 -1.61
C SER A 287 21.92 -13.90 -2.70
N PRO A 288 23.21 -13.66 -2.40
CA PRO A 288 24.19 -13.29 -3.42
C PRO A 288 24.64 -14.48 -4.29
N GLU A 289 24.47 -15.72 -3.80
CA GLU A 289 24.66 -16.94 -4.58
C GLU A 289 23.46 -17.87 -4.35
N THR A 290 22.80 -18.27 -5.42
CA THR A 290 21.64 -19.17 -5.35
C THR A 290 21.86 -20.35 -6.28
N LYS A 291 21.80 -21.58 -5.74
CA LYS A 291 21.89 -22.81 -6.53
C LYS A 291 20.63 -23.64 -6.36
N LEU A 292 20.04 -24.07 -7.48
CA LEU A 292 18.92 -24.99 -7.52
C LEU A 292 19.23 -26.16 -8.45
N ASP A 293 18.96 -27.38 -7.99
CA ASP A 293 19.04 -28.58 -8.83
C ASP A 293 18.04 -29.67 -8.40
N SER A 294 17.99 -30.76 -9.18
CA SER A 294 17.37 -32.04 -8.82
C SER A 294 15.92 -31.97 -8.33
N GLY A 295 15.05 -31.27 -9.06
CA GLY A 295 13.61 -31.25 -8.74
C GLY A 295 13.17 -30.14 -7.78
N SER A 296 14.05 -29.24 -7.40
CA SER A 296 13.79 -28.25 -6.34
C SER A 296 12.90 -27.10 -6.79
N LYS A 297 12.11 -26.58 -5.86
CA LYS A 297 11.20 -25.46 -6.04
C LYS A 297 11.56 -24.31 -5.12
N LEU A 298 11.52 -23.10 -5.66
CA LEU A 298 11.66 -21.85 -4.95
C LEU A 298 10.47 -20.96 -5.33
N SER A 299 9.76 -20.40 -4.36
CA SER A 299 8.60 -19.57 -4.66
C SER A 299 8.46 -18.34 -3.77
N VAL A 300 7.92 -17.27 -4.36
CA VAL A 300 7.40 -16.09 -3.66
C VAL A 300 5.95 -15.82 -4.00
N ASN A 301 5.29 -14.95 -3.23
CA ASN A 301 3.96 -14.44 -3.57
C ASN A 301 4.04 -13.32 -4.62
N GLY A 302 2.97 -13.14 -5.39
CA GLY A 302 2.77 -11.95 -6.21
C GLY A 302 2.73 -10.68 -5.34
N GLY A 303 3.35 -9.62 -5.82
CA GLY A 303 3.66 -8.41 -5.05
C GLY A 303 4.91 -8.54 -4.16
N CYS A 304 5.77 -9.53 -4.41
CA CYS A 304 6.99 -9.75 -3.65
C CYS A 304 8.23 -9.94 -4.54
N TRP A 305 9.41 -9.74 -3.96
CA TRP A 305 10.69 -9.65 -4.67
C TRP A 305 11.66 -10.74 -4.21
N MET A 306 12.38 -11.34 -5.15
CA MET A 306 13.56 -12.18 -4.92
C MET A 306 14.80 -11.55 -5.55
N SER A 307 15.86 -11.37 -4.77
CA SER A 307 17.20 -11.04 -5.26
C SER A 307 18.11 -12.25 -5.10
N LEU A 308 18.47 -12.88 -6.22
CA LEU A 308 19.11 -14.20 -6.24
C LEU A 308 20.60 -14.18 -6.63
N GLY A 309 21.17 -12.99 -6.84
CA GLY A 309 22.60 -12.80 -7.12
C GLY A 309 23.07 -13.65 -8.30
N ASP A 310 24.11 -14.45 -8.10
CA ASP A 310 24.55 -15.46 -9.06
C ASP A 310 23.66 -16.72 -8.94
N LEU A 311 22.69 -16.82 -9.86
CA LEU A 311 21.71 -17.90 -9.94
C LEU A 311 22.21 -19.04 -10.84
N SER A 312 22.48 -20.20 -10.25
CA SER A 312 22.85 -21.43 -10.95
C SER A 312 21.72 -22.45 -10.93
N ILE A 313 21.26 -22.86 -12.11
CA ILE A 313 20.19 -23.84 -12.29
C ILE A 313 20.73 -25.04 -13.05
N GLN A 314 20.71 -26.21 -12.42
CA GLN A 314 21.04 -27.47 -13.07
C GLN A 314 19.78 -28.31 -13.29
N ASN A 315 19.66 -28.90 -14.48
CA ASN A 315 18.50 -29.65 -14.92
C ASN A 315 17.24 -28.77 -14.88
N ALA A 316 17.30 -27.64 -15.58
CA ALA A 316 16.30 -26.58 -15.51
C ALA A 316 14.85 -27.07 -15.69
N ASN A 317 14.60 -28.03 -16.58
CA ASN A 317 13.28 -28.64 -16.78
C ASN A 317 12.69 -29.38 -15.56
N SER A 318 13.50 -29.65 -14.53
CA SER A 318 13.07 -30.27 -13.27
C SER A 318 12.97 -29.28 -12.11
N VAL A 319 13.55 -28.09 -12.25
CA VAL A 319 13.57 -27.03 -11.22
C VAL A 319 12.44 -26.05 -11.49
N ASN A 320 11.91 -25.42 -10.44
CA ASN A 320 10.91 -24.37 -10.59
C ASN A 320 11.22 -23.18 -9.68
N ILE A 321 11.21 -21.98 -10.26
CA ILE A 321 11.22 -20.69 -9.60
C ILE A 321 9.89 -20.04 -9.96
N SER A 322 9.05 -19.79 -8.97
CA SER A 322 7.68 -19.34 -9.21
C SER A 322 7.26 -18.12 -8.43
N VAL A 323 6.44 -17.30 -9.08
CA VAL A 323 5.57 -16.33 -8.41
C VAL A 323 4.20 -16.96 -8.27
N THR A 324 3.70 -17.01 -7.04
CA THR A 324 2.41 -17.62 -6.68
C THR A 324 1.39 -16.55 -6.32
N GLY A 325 0.12 -16.74 -6.70
CA GLY A 325 -0.94 -15.76 -6.43
C GLY A 325 -1.97 -15.73 -7.54
N ASP A 326 -2.86 -14.74 -7.47
CA ASP A 326 -3.93 -14.56 -8.44
C ASP A 326 -3.41 -14.12 -9.81
N GLU A 327 -4.25 -14.32 -10.82
CA GLU A 327 -3.95 -13.96 -12.20
C GLU A 327 -3.61 -12.45 -12.33
N GLY A 328 -2.51 -12.13 -13.00
CA GLY A 328 -2.05 -10.75 -13.21
C GLY A 328 -1.28 -10.15 -12.03
N LYS A 329 -1.11 -10.88 -10.91
CA LYS A 329 -0.35 -10.39 -9.76
C LYS A 329 1.15 -10.69 -9.89
N TYR A 330 1.88 -9.76 -10.50
CA TYR A 330 3.31 -9.90 -10.74
C TYR A 330 4.15 -9.90 -9.46
N GLY A 331 5.20 -10.72 -9.45
CA GLY A 331 6.32 -10.65 -8.51
C GLY A 331 7.62 -10.50 -9.28
N VAL A 332 8.68 -10.03 -8.62
CA VAL A 332 9.95 -9.73 -9.27
C VAL A 332 11.01 -10.74 -8.87
N VAL A 333 11.73 -11.26 -9.85
CA VAL A 333 12.91 -12.09 -9.67
C VAL A 333 14.08 -11.38 -10.33
N GLN A 334 15.05 -10.98 -9.52
CA GLN A 334 16.27 -10.32 -9.98
C GLN A 334 17.47 -11.24 -9.74
N ALA A 335 18.35 -11.35 -10.73
CA ALA A 335 19.62 -12.04 -10.61
C ALA A 335 20.72 -11.25 -11.33
N LYS A 336 21.92 -11.19 -10.77
CA LYS A 336 23.06 -10.61 -11.48
C LYS A 336 23.39 -11.47 -12.70
N LYS A 337 23.49 -12.78 -12.46
CA LYS A 337 23.82 -13.78 -13.48
C LYS A 337 22.87 -14.94 -13.36
N ILE A 338 22.34 -15.40 -14.49
CA ILE A 338 21.61 -16.66 -14.60
C ILE A 338 22.45 -17.64 -15.42
N SER A 339 22.75 -18.80 -14.84
CA SER A 339 23.47 -19.89 -15.50
C SER A 339 22.59 -21.13 -15.55
N VAL A 340 22.21 -21.52 -16.76
CA VAL A 340 21.33 -22.67 -17.03
C VAL A 340 22.06 -23.68 -17.92
N ASN A 341 21.78 -24.97 -17.71
CA ASN A 341 22.33 -26.05 -18.55
C ASN A 341 21.35 -26.52 -19.65
N GLN A 342 20.25 -25.79 -19.88
CA GLN A 342 19.23 -26.07 -20.89
C GLN A 342 18.60 -24.75 -21.39
N ASN A 343 18.01 -24.76 -22.59
CA ASN A 343 17.47 -23.55 -23.23
C ASN A 343 15.95 -23.36 -23.05
N ASP A 344 15.17 -24.43 -22.81
CA ASP A 344 13.73 -24.29 -22.53
C ASP A 344 13.50 -24.04 -21.03
N LEU A 345 13.11 -22.81 -20.69
CA LEU A 345 12.94 -22.36 -19.31
C LEU A 345 11.47 -22.16 -18.93
N ARG A 346 10.52 -22.61 -19.78
CA ARG A 346 9.08 -22.44 -19.55
C ARG A 346 8.55 -23.17 -18.32
N ASN A 347 9.20 -24.26 -17.91
CA ASN A 347 8.87 -24.97 -16.67
C ASN A 347 9.72 -24.46 -15.48
N THR A 348 10.79 -23.72 -15.77
CA THR A 348 11.74 -23.20 -14.79
C THR A 348 11.24 -21.92 -14.16
N PHE A 349 10.82 -20.94 -14.97
CA PHE A 349 10.28 -19.67 -14.49
C PHE A 349 8.79 -19.63 -14.78
N THR A 350 7.96 -19.63 -13.73
CA THR A 350 6.51 -19.74 -13.86
C THR A 350 5.76 -18.74 -12.98
N GLY A 351 4.50 -18.47 -13.31
CA GLY A 351 3.71 -17.42 -12.67
C GLY A 351 3.90 -16.06 -13.34
N TYR A 352 3.15 -15.07 -12.87
CA TYR A 352 3.25 -13.68 -13.34
C TYR A 352 4.54 -13.08 -12.77
N MET A 353 5.57 -12.94 -13.61
CA MET A 353 6.93 -12.68 -13.16
C MET A 353 7.58 -11.56 -13.97
N GLY A 354 8.12 -10.58 -13.27
CA GLY A 354 9.16 -9.71 -13.80
C GLY A 354 10.53 -10.34 -13.56
N LEU A 355 11.22 -10.80 -14.62
CA LEU A 355 12.53 -11.43 -14.52
C LEU A 355 13.61 -10.47 -15.01
N HIS A 356 14.45 -10.02 -14.08
CA HIS A 356 15.53 -9.07 -14.32
C HIS A 356 16.89 -9.74 -14.20
N TYR A 357 17.75 -9.60 -15.22
CA TYR A 357 19.13 -10.08 -15.15
C TYR A 357 20.12 -9.28 -16.00
N GLU A 358 21.37 -9.20 -15.53
CA GLU A 358 22.47 -8.59 -16.30
C GLU A 358 23.02 -9.57 -17.34
N THR A 359 23.26 -10.82 -16.94
CA THR A 359 23.86 -11.84 -17.81
C THR A 359 23.10 -13.16 -17.75
N LEU A 360 22.73 -13.68 -18.92
CA LEU A 360 22.16 -15.02 -19.08
C LEU A 360 23.12 -15.91 -19.88
N GLN A 361 23.58 -16.99 -19.26
CA GLN A 361 24.47 -18.01 -19.85
C GLN A 361 23.73 -19.34 -19.96
N GLY A 362 23.55 -19.83 -21.19
CA GLY A 362 22.99 -21.14 -21.49
C GLY A 362 24.00 -22.11 -22.08
N SER A 363 23.59 -23.36 -22.31
CA SER A 363 24.36 -24.36 -23.06
C SER A 363 24.21 -24.11 -24.57
N GLY A 364 24.87 -23.09 -25.12
CA GLY A 364 24.84 -22.77 -26.56
C GLY A 364 24.74 -21.26 -26.88
N SER A 365 24.43 -20.92 -28.14
CA SER A 365 24.14 -19.53 -28.53
C SER A 365 22.83 -19.04 -27.89
N GLN A 366 22.76 -17.76 -27.53
CA GLN A 366 21.60 -17.14 -26.85
C GLN A 366 20.29 -17.18 -27.66
N GLU A 367 20.34 -17.51 -28.96
CA GLU A 367 19.21 -17.47 -29.92
C GLU A 367 18.11 -18.55 -29.70
N GLY A 368 18.08 -19.26 -28.57
CA GLY A 368 17.14 -20.37 -28.35
C GLY A 368 16.49 -20.43 -26.98
N ILE A 369 16.69 -19.44 -26.10
CA ILE A 369 16.11 -19.48 -24.75
C ILE A 369 14.63 -19.08 -24.79
N GLN A 370 13.77 -19.89 -24.17
CA GLN A 370 12.31 -19.71 -24.19
C GLN A 370 11.74 -19.53 -22.78
N PHE A 371 10.89 -18.53 -22.60
CA PHE A 371 10.11 -18.26 -21.39
C PHE A 371 8.61 -18.36 -21.66
N LEU A 372 7.80 -18.44 -20.59
CA LEU A 372 6.35 -18.27 -20.71
C LEU A 372 6.02 -16.81 -21.01
N SER A 373 4.90 -16.56 -21.70
CA SER A 373 4.48 -15.20 -22.08
C SER A 373 4.19 -14.29 -20.88
N GLN A 374 3.85 -14.85 -19.72
CA GLN A 374 3.64 -14.09 -18.48
C GLN A 374 4.94 -13.80 -17.69
N VAL A 375 6.10 -14.19 -18.23
CA VAL A 375 7.41 -13.84 -17.69
C VAL A 375 7.94 -12.67 -18.52
N LEU A 376 7.82 -11.47 -17.96
CA LEU A 376 8.28 -10.21 -18.56
C LEU A 376 9.78 -10.06 -18.28
N ILE A 377 10.57 -9.87 -19.33
CA ILE A 377 12.04 -9.84 -19.22
C ILE A 377 12.56 -8.40 -19.23
N ASN A 378 13.34 -8.04 -18.22
CA ASN A 378 14.03 -6.73 -18.11
C ASN A 378 13.08 -5.56 -18.43
N GLU A 379 13.35 -4.79 -19.50
CA GLU A 379 12.59 -3.60 -19.92
C GLU A 379 11.12 -3.89 -20.28
N GLN A 380 10.73 -5.16 -20.47
CA GLN A 380 9.32 -5.53 -20.65
C GLN A 380 8.53 -5.45 -19.35
N ASP A 381 9.23 -5.53 -18.20
CA ASP A 381 8.63 -5.49 -16.88
C ASP A 381 8.70 -4.08 -16.29
N ASN A 382 7.54 -3.50 -16.01
CA ASN A 382 7.38 -2.24 -15.30
C ASN A 382 6.87 -2.45 -13.86
N THR A 383 6.98 -3.68 -13.33
CA THR A 383 6.52 -3.99 -11.97
C THR A 383 7.36 -3.25 -10.93
N SER A 384 6.69 -2.43 -10.12
CA SER A 384 7.21 -1.92 -8.87
C SER A 384 6.56 -2.66 -7.70
N ILE A 385 7.37 -3.00 -6.71
CA ILE A 385 6.96 -3.62 -5.45
C ILE A 385 7.24 -2.61 -4.35
N ALA A 386 6.21 -2.20 -3.62
CA ALA A 386 6.39 -1.32 -2.49
C ALA A 386 7.18 -2.02 -1.35
N PRO A 387 8.05 -1.31 -0.64
CA PRO A 387 8.65 -1.84 0.58
C PRO A 387 7.57 -2.12 1.64
N THR A 388 7.71 -3.20 2.39
CA THR A 388 6.88 -3.58 3.53
C THR A 388 7.79 -4.01 4.68
N GLU A 389 7.24 -4.34 5.85
CA GLU A 389 8.05 -4.98 6.91
C GLU A 389 8.72 -6.29 6.43
N CYS A 390 8.09 -6.96 5.46
CA CYS A 390 8.52 -8.24 4.91
C CYS A 390 9.14 -8.14 3.52
N SER A 391 9.43 -6.93 3.02
CA SER A 391 10.06 -6.73 1.72
C SER A 391 10.74 -5.38 1.60
N LEU A 392 11.95 -5.35 1.06
CA LEU A 392 12.69 -4.10 0.83
C LEU A 392 12.14 -3.27 -0.35
N GLY A 393 11.13 -3.77 -1.05
CA GLY A 393 10.59 -3.14 -2.24
C GLY A 393 11.52 -3.29 -3.45
N PHE A 394 10.97 -3.07 -4.64
CA PHE A 394 11.68 -3.08 -5.91
C PHE A 394 11.09 -1.99 -6.78
N ASN A 395 11.90 -1.01 -7.18
CA ASN A 395 11.49 -0.02 -8.17
C ASN A 395 12.33 -0.24 -9.41
N HIS A 396 11.69 -0.66 -10.50
CA HIS A 396 12.31 -0.56 -11.81
C HIS A 396 12.16 0.89 -12.29
N THR A 397 13.29 1.57 -12.51
CA THR A 397 13.28 2.87 -13.19
C THR A 397 13.68 2.62 -14.64
N PRO A 398 12.79 2.76 -15.63
CA PRO A 398 13.17 2.65 -17.03
C PRO A 398 14.26 3.70 -17.34
N GLY A 399 15.49 3.24 -17.61
CA GLY A 399 16.64 4.10 -17.90
C GLY A 399 17.36 4.73 -16.69
N GLY A 400 17.08 4.30 -15.46
CA GLY A 400 17.81 4.73 -14.26
C GLY A 400 19.05 3.87 -13.97
N ASN A 401 20.10 4.46 -13.41
CA ASN A 401 21.23 3.69 -12.87
C ASN A 401 20.79 3.02 -11.56
N ASP A 402 20.58 1.71 -11.60
CA ASP A 402 20.31 0.88 -10.43
C ASP A 402 21.59 0.73 -9.58
N GLY A 403 21.95 1.75 -8.78
CA GLY A 403 23.22 1.69 -8.05
C GLY A 403 23.53 2.71 -6.95
N GLU A 404 22.71 3.74 -6.72
CA GLU A 404 22.99 4.71 -5.64
C GLU A 404 21.88 4.73 -4.56
N GLU A 405 22.23 5.23 -3.36
CA GLU A 405 21.31 5.52 -2.26
C GLU A 405 20.09 6.31 -2.80
N GLY A 406 18.99 5.61 -3.05
CA GLY A 406 17.82 6.16 -3.72
C GLY A 406 16.68 6.49 -2.76
N ILE A 407 15.89 7.49 -3.11
CA ILE A 407 14.63 7.80 -2.45
C ILE A 407 13.59 6.78 -2.94
N VAL A 408 12.85 6.20 -2.01
CA VAL A 408 11.80 5.21 -2.29
C VAL A 408 10.47 5.72 -1.78
N ILE A 409 9.42 5.54 -2.58
CA ILE A 409 8.04 5.77 -2.16
C ILE A 409 7.56 4.53 -1.41
N ASP A 410 7.39 4.67 -0.11
CA ASP A 410 6.85 3.65 0.76
C ASP A 410 5.31 3.72 0.76
N HIS A 411 4.63 2.62 0.44
CA HIS A 411 3.17 2.57 0.36
C HIS A 411 2.58 2.16 1.72
N ILE A 412 1.89 3.10 2.36
CA ILE A 412 1.43 2.98 3.74
C ILE A 412 0.07 2.27 3.80
N ALA A 413 -0.90 2.76 3.04
CA ALA A 413 -2.23 2.17 3.02
C ALA A 413 -3.05 2.54 1.78
N ASP A 414 -3.99 1.65 1.46
CA ASP A 414 -5.12 1.93 0.56
C ASP A 414 -6.38 2.18 1.39
N VAL A 415 -7.09 3.28 1.11
CA VAL A 415 -8.46 3.55 1.59
C VAL A 415 -9.39 3.43 0.40
N THR A 416 -10.00 2.27 0.29
CA THR A 416 -10.84 1.89 -0.84
C THR A 416 -12.30 2.33 -0.62
N SER A 417 -13.02 2.44 -1.74
CA SER A 417 -14.43 2.83 -1.80
C SER A 417 -15.43 1.66 -2.05
N PRO A 418 -15.15 0.38 -1.70
CA PRO A 418 -15.85 -0.77 -2.27
C PRO A 418 -17.31 -0.90 -1.84
N ASP A 419 -17.69 -0.28 -0.71
CA ASP A 419 -19.05 -0.37 -0.14
C ASP A 419 -19.87 0.90 -0.29
N HIS A 420 -19.41 1.86 -1.10
CA HIS A 420 -20.28 2.95 -1.50
C HIS A 420 -21.38 2.38 -2.40
N THR A 421 -22.64 2.69 -2.12
CA THR A 421 -23.78 2.25 -2.97
C THR A 421 -23.79 2.89 -4.37
N HIS A 422 -22.68 3.47 -4.81
CA HIS A 422 -22.54 4.38 -5.94
C HIS A 422 -21.06 4.50 -6.37
N ASP A 423 -20.80 4.66 -7.68
CA ASP A 423 -19.46 4.71 -8.26
C ASP A 423 -18.88 6.13 -8.13
N ILE A 424 -17.90 6.29 -7.25
CA ILE A 424 -17.30 7.59 -6.91
C ILE A 424 -15.80 7.62 -7.19
N SER A 425 -15.27 8.83 -7.37
CA SER A 425 -13.84 9.09 -7.53
C SER A 425 -13.37 10.11 -6.51
N ALA A 426 -12.25 9.84 -5.83
CA ALA A 426 -11.60 10.81 -4.95
C ALA A 426 -11.11 12.00 -5.78
N THR A 427 -11.40 13.22 -5.34
CA THR A 427 -11.14 14.45 -6.08
C THR A 427 -10.13 15.35 -5.39
N CYS A 428 -10.21 15.54 -4.07
CA CYS A 428 -9.33 16.42 -3.32
C CYS A 428 -8.95 15.80 -1.98
N VAL A 429 -7.77 16.17 -1.48
CA VAL A 429 -7.34 15.88 -0.12
C VAL A 429 -6.92 17.20 0.53
N GLN A 430 -7.44 17.46 1.72
CA GLN A 430 -7.07 18.62 2.52
C GLN A 430 -6.65 18.17 3.92
N MET A 431 -5.66 18.85 4.46
CA MET A 431 -5.21 18.68 5.84
C MET A 431 -5.71 19.84 6.69
N ALA A 432 -5.98 19.57 7.95
CA ALA A 432 -6.31 20.59 8.96
C ALA A 432 -5.34 20.48 10.14
N ASP A 433 -5.28 21.54 10.96
CA ASP A 433 -4.47 21.62 12.19
C ASP A 433 -5.05 20.74 13.33
N ASN A 434 -5.36 19.47 13.04
CA ASN A 434 -5.94 18.52 13.98
C ASN A 434 -5.58 17.05 13.70
N ASP A 435 -4.47 16.82 12.97
CA ASP A 435 -3.94 15.52 12.57
C ASP A 435 -4.91 14.67 11.75
N LYS A 436 -5.79 15.31 10.95
CA LYS A 436 -6.75 14.62 10.08
C LYS A 436 -6.64 15.07 8.63
N ALA A 437 -6.85 14.10 7.75
CA ALA A 437 -7.02 14.29 6.32
C ALA A 437 -8.52 14.20 5.96
N TYR A 438 -8.95 15.08 5.08
CA TYR A 438 -10.33 15.18 4.57
C TYR A 438 -10.31 14.96 3.07
N VAL A 439 -11.09 13.99 2.59
CA VAL A 439 -11.10 13.59 1.19
C VAL A 439 -12.48 13.83 0.61
N SER A 440 -12.58 14.63 -0.45
CA SER A 440 -13.82 14.78 -1.21
C SER A 440 -13.91 13.78 -2.35
N TYR A 441 -15.14 13.41 -2.68
CA TYR A 441 -15.46 12.53 -3.78
C TYR A 441 -16.58 13.13 -4.63
N HIS A 442 -16.59 12.78 -5.91
CA HIS A 442 -17.69 13.02 -6.83
C HIS A 442 -18.13 11.72 -7.51
N GLN A 443 -19.32 11.68 -8.07
CA GLN A 443 -19.77 10.56 -8.87
C GLN A 443 -19.03 10.52 -10.20
N GLN A 444 -18.67 9.32 -10.64
CA GLN A 444 -18.10 9.14 -11.97
C GLN A 444 -19.21 9.24 -13.03
N GLY A 445 -18.93 9.99 -14.11
CA GLY A 445 -19.86 10.16 -15.22
C GLY A 445 -20.81 11.36 -15.00
N PRO A 446 -21.98 11.39 -15.67
CA PRO A 446 -22.85 12.56 -15.69
C PRO A 446 -23.79 12.68 -14.46
N GLY A 447 -23.67 11.79 -13.48
CA GLY A 447 -24.51 11.80 -12.27
C GLY A 447 -23.88 12.61 -11.15
N TYR A 448 -24.63 12.79 -10.04
CA TYR A 448 -24.15 13.50 -8.85
C TYR A 448 -24.43 12.66 -7.60
N SER A 449 -23.37 12.28 -6.88
CA SER A 449 -23.45 11.55 -5.61
C SER A 449 -22.11 11.51 -4.85
N GLY A 450 -21.42 12.62 -4.77
CA GLY A 450 -20.24 12.80 -3.93
C GLY A 450 -20.45 12.61 -2.44
N CYS A 451 -19.32 12.44 -1.76
CA CYS A 451 -19.22 12.30 -0.31
C CYS A 451 -17.92 12.93 0.22
N VAL A 452 -17.78 13.01 1.54
CA VAL A 452 -16.55 13.43 2.20
C VAL A 452 -16.17 12.42 3.28
N GLU A 453 -14.89 12.07 3.32
CA GLU A 453 -14.31 11.16 4.31
C GLU A 453 -13.29 11.86 5.17
N VAL A 454 -13.23 11.48 6.44
CA VAL A 454 -12.25 11.96 7.41
C VAL A 454 -11.44 10.79 7.90
N MET A 455 -10.13 10.94 7.90
CA MET A 455 -9.21 9.91 8.37
C MET A 455 -8.04 10.51 9.12
N ARG A 456 -7.31 9.64 9.82
CA ARG A 456 -6.06 9.97 10.51
C ARG A 456 -4.98 9.02 10.04
N VAL A 457 -3.76 9.56 9.95
CA VAL A 457 -2.54 8.77 9.80
C VAL A 457 -1.74 8.88 11.09
N ALA A 458 -1.41 7.76 11.69
CA ALA A 458 -0.55 7.68 12.87
C ALA A 458 0.25 6.38 12.82
N ASP A 459 1.54 6.43 13.16
CA ASP A 459 2.44 5.26 13.21
C ASP A 459 2.44 4.44 11.90
N ASP A 460 2.46 5.12 10.75
CA ASP A 460 2.39 4.50 9.41
C ASP A 460 1.14 3.60 9.24
N GLN A 461 0.03 3.99 9.87
CA GLN A 461 -1.29 3.37 9.71
C GLN A 461 -2.37 4.42 9.45
N VAL A 462 -3.31 4.08 8.56
CA VAL A 462 -4.49 4.89 8.28
C VAL A 462 -5.68 4.33 9.06
N THR A 463 -6.45 5.24 9.67
CA THR A 463 -7.75 4.95 10.28
C THR A 463 -8.82 5.84 9.67
N LEU A 464 -9.86 5.25 9.10
CA LEU A 464 -11.06 5.98 8.67
C LEU A 464 -11.91 6.32 9.90
N LEU A 465 -12.22 7.59 10.09
CA LEU A 465 -12.85 8.11 11.32
C LEU A 465 -14.31 8.50 11.11
N SER A 466 -14.63 9.06 9.94
CA SER A 466 -15.93 9.67 9.69
C SER A 466 -16.23 9.70 8.20
N TYR A 467 -17.52 9.60 7.88
CA TYR A 467 -18.05 9.66 6.53
C TYR A 467 -19.31 10.53 6.50
N MET A 468 -19.43 11.36 5.47
CA MET A 468 -20.63 12.13 5.18
C MET A 468 -21.03 12.01 3.72
N ARG A 469 -22.32 11.81 3.46
CA ARG A 469 -22.93 11.88 2.13
C ARG A 469 -24.17 12.78 2.14
N SER A 470 -24.29 13.60 1.11
CA SER A 470 -25.50 14.38 0.86
C SER A 470 -26.66 13.45 0.50
N VAL A 471 -27.85 13.69 1.07
CA VAL A 471 -29.07 12.96 0.68
C VAL A 471 -29.54 13.39 -0.70
N GLU A 472 -29.35 14.66 -1.05
CA GLU A 472 -29.57 15.20 -2.39
C GLU A 472 -28.37 14.88 -3.32
N SER A 473 -28.64 14.66 -4.60
CA SER A 473 -27.62 14.36 -5.62
C SER A 473 -26.67 15.55 -5.84
N ARG A 474 -25.47 15.46 -5.28
CA ARG A 474 -24.42 16.51 -5.31
C ARG A 474 -23.06 15.91 -5.48
N ASP A 475 -22.15 16.61 -6.12
CA ASP A 475 -20.73 16.24 -6.19
C ASP A 475 -19.85 17.23 -5.43
N PHE A 476 -18.72 16.74 -4.93
CA PHE A 476 -17.72 17.53 -4.22
C PHE A 476 -16.37 17.44 -4.94
N ASN A 477 -15.99 18.53 -5.59
CA ASN A 477 -14.79 18.62 -6.43
C ASN A 477 -13.54 19.04 -5.65
N HIS A 478 -13.71 19.89 -4.62
CA HIS A 478 -12.62 20.42 -3.79
C HIS A 478 -13.18 20.88 -2.44
N LEU A 479 -12.35 20.85 -1.39
CA LEU A 479 -12.75 21.33 -0.06
C LEU A 479 -11.60 22.02 0.67
N ILE A 480 -11.97 22.81 1.68
CA ILE A 480 -11.07 23.32 2.72
C ILE A 480 -11.68 23.05 4.10
N VAL A 481 -10.83 23.04 5.13
CA VAL A 481 -11.26 23.01 6.54
C VAL A 481 -10.95 24.38 7.13
N ASP A 482 -11.97 25.06 7.65
CA ASP A 482 -11.85 26.41 8.20
C ASP A 482 -12.74 26.54 9.45
N ASN A 483 -12.18 26.97 10.57
CA ASN A 483 -12.91 27.19 11.85
C ASN A 483 -13.83 26.03 12.28
N ASN A 484 -13.30 24.78 12.33
CA ASN A 484 -14.07 23.56 12.61
C ASN A 484 -15.27 23.36 11.68
N ARG A 485 -15.16 23.78 10.42
CA ARG A 485 -16.16 23.58 9.37
C ARG A 485 -15.49 23.08 8.11
N ILE A 486 -16.15 22.17 7.38
CA ILE A 486 -15.78 21.89 6.00
C ILE A 486 -16.51 22.90 5.12
N CYS A 487 -15.76 23.54 4.22
CA CYS A 487 -16.31 24.29 3.10
C CYS A 487 -15.92 23.54 1.82
N THR A 488 -16.89 22.89 1.18
CA THR A 488 -16.68 22.11 -0.03
C THR A 488 -17.38 22.76 -1.22
N VAL A 489 -16.86 22.56 -2.42
CA VAL A 489 -17.41 23.11 -3.66
C VAL A 489 -17.62 22.01 -4.69
N GLY A 490 -18.62 22.22 -5.56
CA GLY A 490 -18.94 21.28 -6.62
C GLY A 490 -20.18 21.69 -7.41
N GLY A 491 -21.00 20.71 -7.77
CA GLY A 491 -22.19 20.88 -8.59
C GLY A 491 -23.32 19.93 -8.19
N ASP A 492 -24.49 20.14 -8.79
CA ASP A 492 -25.68 19.32 -8.57
C ASP A 492 -26.56 19.18 -9.82
N ASN A 493 -27.55 18.29 -9.74
CA ASN A 493 -28.51 18.05 -10.83
C ASN A 493 -29.46 19.23 -11.11
N LYS A 494 -29.37 20.33 -10.35
CA LYS A 494 -30.10 21.58 -10.56
C LYS A 494 -29.27 22.61 -11.34
N GLY A 495 -28.08 22.22 -11.81
CA GLY A 495 -27.32 22.94 -12.82
C GLY A 495 -26.53 24.14 -12.31
N GLY A 496 -26.18 24.19 -11.02
CA GLY A 496 -25.45 25.31 -10.43
C GLY A 496 -24.23 24.91 -9.61
N ALA A 497 -23.16 25.70 -9.73
CA ALA A 497 -22.06 25.74 -8.78
C ALA A 497 -22.58 26.03 -7.38
N LEU A 498 -22.03 25.28 -6.43
CA LEU A 498 -22.37 25.43 -5.03
C LEU A 498 -21.13 25.54 -4.16
N ILE A 499 -21.32 26.20 -3.02
CA ILE A 499 -20.53 25.98 -1.82
C ILE A 499 -21.44 25.28 -0.83
N ALA A 500 -20.97 24.20 -0.24
CA ALA A 500 -21.64 23.52 0.85
C ALA A 500 -20.78 23.59 2.10
N THR A 501 -21.39 23.92 3.24
CA THR A 501 -20.70 23.98 4.52
C THR A 501 -21.33 23.06 5.55
N ILE A 502 -20.50 22.44 6.38
CA ILE A 502 -20.95 21.55 7.45
C ILE A 502 -20.01 21.63 8.64
N GLY A 503 -20.59 21.75 9.84
CA GLY A 503 -19.85 21.84 11.09
C GLY A 503 -19.16 20.52 11.46
N LEU A 504 -18.02 20.65 12.14
CA LEU A 504 -17.27 19.54 12.72
C LEU A 504 -17.23 19.69 14.24
N LYS A 505 -17.23 18.57 14.93
CA LYS A 505 -16.91 18.50 16.36
C LYS A 505 -15.77 17.52 16.54
N ASP A 506 -14.72 17.95 17.24
CA ASP A 506 -13.46 17.21 17.39
C ASP A 506 -12.84 16.77 16.04
N GLY A 507 -13.14 17.53 14.98
CA GLY A 507 -12.70 17.29 13.61
C GLY A 507 -13.44 16.17 12.87
N VAL A 508 -14.60 15.71 13.33
CA VAL A 508 -15.45 14.73 12.61
C VAL A 508 -16.89 15.22 12.46
N PHE A 509 -17.63 14.65 11.52
CA PHE A 509 -19.03 15.01 11.26
C PHE A 509 -19.94 14.60 12.43
N GLN A 510 -21.03 15.33 12.65
CA GLN A 510 -22.05 15.03 13.65
C GLN A 510 -23.33 14.53 12.99
N SER A 511 -24.10 13.68 13.69
CA SER A 511 -25.38 13.17 13.21
C SER A 511 -26.55 13.98 13.80
N GLY A 512 -27.34 14.64 12.95
CA GLY A 512 -28.52 15.41 13.37
C GLY A 512 -29.01 16.38 12.30
N GLU A 513 -30.30 16.74 12.32
CA GLU A 513 -30.86 17.71 11.35
C GLU A 513 -30.33 19.14 11.54
N ALA A 514 -29.97 19.52 12.78
CA ALA A 514 -29.38 20.83 13.10
C ALA A 514 -27.93 20.98 12.60
N ASP A 515 -27.28 19.87 12.26
CA ASP A 515 -25.90 19.79 11.74
C ASP A 515 -25.89 19.48 10.24
N GLY A 516 -26.98 19.84 9.54
CA GLY A 516 -27.17 19.64 8.12
C GLY A 516 -26.18 20.42 7.23
N LEU A 517 -26.16 20.06 5.96
CA LEU A 517 -25.34 20.71 4.95
C LEU A 517 -25.98 22.05 4.54
N GLU A 518 -25.34 23.17 4.84
CA GLU A 518 -25.75 24.50 4.36
C GLU A 518 -25.24 24.67 2.93
N VAL A 519 -26.15 24.78 1.96
CA VAL A 519 -25.83 24.94 0.54
C VAL A 519 -26.08 26.38 0.11
N ILE A 520 -25.07 26.98 -0.52
CA ILE A 520 -25.10 28.32 -1.12
C ILE A 520 -24.85 28.18 -2.62
N ARG A 521 -25.74 28.72 -3.45
CA ARG A 521 -25.55 28.77 -4.91
C ARG A 521 -24.79 30.03 -5.31
N LEU A 522 -23.78 29.86 -6.16
CA LEU A 522 -23.04 30.97 -6.74
C LEU A 522 -23.89 31.65 -7.83
N LYS A 523 -23.82 32.98 -7.88
CA LYS A 523 -24.45 33.80 -8.90
C LYS A 523 -23.38 34.22 -9.90
N GLY A 524 -23.72 34.26 -11.19
CA GLY A 524 -22.89 34.91 -12.20
C GLY A 524 -23.25 36.39 -12.29
N ASN A 525 -22.60 37.10 -13.23
CA ASN A 525 -23.06 38.44 -13.58
C ASN A 525 -24.52 38.41 -14.03
N GLY A 526 -25.32 39.35 -13.51
CA GLY A 526 -26.75 39.44 -13.84
C GLY A 526 -27.63 38.33 -13.24
N ASN A 527 -27.13 37.60 -12.22
CA ASN A 527 -27.82 36.48 -11.57
C ASN A 527 -27.97 35.22 -12.46
N GLU A 528 -27.18 35.08 -13.51
CA GLU A 528 -27.17 33.86 -14.33
C GLU A 528 -26.52 32.68 -13.58
N PRO A 529 -26.96 31.43 -13.79
CA PRO A 529 -26.34 30.27 -13.17
C PRO A 529 -24.87 30.11 -13.58
N VAL A 530 -24.00 29.97 -12.59
CA VAL A 530 -22.63 29.53 -12.79
C VAL A 530 -22.65 28.00 -12.83
N HIS A 531 -22.08 27.33 -13.83
CA HIS A 531 -21.93 25.87 -13.79
C HIS A 531 -20.87 25.45 -12.73
N ASP A 532 -20.66 24.15 -12.50
CA ASP A 532 -19.80 23.52 -11.49
C ASP A 532 -18.64 24.37 -10.92
N ALA A 533 -18.52 24.36 -9.60
CA ALA A 533 -17.40 24.93 -8.87
C ALA A 533 -16.25 23.90 -8.73
N ASN A 534 -15.02 24.37 -8.94
CA ASN A 534 -13.86 23.53 -9.16
C ASN A 534 -12.86 23.57 -7.98
N CYS A 535 -12.67 24.74 -7.36
CA CYS A 535 -11.67 24.95 -6.30
C CYS A 535 -12.09 26.08 -5.38
N ILE A 536 -11.79 25.96 -4.07
CA ILE A 536 -12.03 26.98 -3.06
C ILE A 536 -10.77 27.25 -2.23
N VAL A 537 -10.53 28.50 -1.88
CA VAL A 537 -9.48 28.91 -0.92
C VAL A 537 -10.02 29.92 0.09
N ARG A 538 -9.35 29.98 1.25
CA ARG A 538 -9.54 31.05 2.24
C ARG A 538 -8.55 32.19 1.98
N ASN A 539 -9.05 33.42 1.89
CA ASN A 539 -8.22 34.63 1.80
C ASN A 539 -8.72 35.70 2.79
N GLY A 540 -8.05 35.85 3.94
CA GLY A 540 -8.35 36.92 4.89
C GLY A 540 -9.79 36.84 5.42
N ASN A 541 -10.70 37.72 4.95
CA ASN A 541 -12.13 37.69 5.29
C ASN A 541 -13.01 37.09 4.19
N TYR A 542 -12.41 36.53 3.14
CA TYR A 542 -13.12 36.02 1.97
C TYR A 542 -12.90 34.51 1.76
N TYR A 543 -13.87 33.88 1.13
CA TYR A 543 -13.68 32.66 0.34
C TYR A 543 -13.60 33.05 -1.14
N GLN A 544 -12.67 32.45 -1.87
CA GLN A 544 -12.55 32.65 -3.31
C GLN A 544 -12.72 31.31 -4.01
N VAL A 545 -13.56 31.28 -5.04
CA VAL A 545 -14.00 30.05 -5.70
C VAL A 545 -13.76 30.13 -7.20
N ALA A 546 -13.07 29.15 -7.77
CA ALA A 546 -13.01 28.93 -9.20
C ALA A 546 -14.23 28.13 -9.66
N SER A 547 -14.85 28.57 -10.74
CA SER A 547 -16.06 27.97 -11.31
C SER A 547 -16.00 27.93 -12.82
N THR A 548 -17.00 27.29 -13.44
CA THR A 548 -17.01 27.15 -14.90
C THR A 548 -17.04 28.48 -15.66
N ASN A 549 -17.63 29.55 -15.10
CA ASN A 549 -17.74 30.82 -15.82
C ASN A 549 -16.78 31.90 -15.29
N GLY A 550 -16.06 31.65 -14.19
CA GLY A 550 -15.20 32.68 -13.60
C GLY A 550 -14.80 32.44 -12.14
N PHE A 551 -14.31 33.50 -11.51
CA PHE A 551 -13.90 33.52 -10.11
C PHE A 551 -14.89 34.30 -9.25
N ALA A 552 -15.48 33.64 -8.25
CA ALA A 552 -16.37 34.26 -7.27
C ALA A 552 -15.61 34.61 -5.98
N THR A 553 -16.02 35.69 -5.32
CA THR A 553 -15.53 36.11 -4.00
C THR A 553 -16.70 36.29 -3.05
N LEU A 554 -16.65 35.60 -1.92
CA LEU A 554 -17.68 35.63 -0.89
C LEU A 554 -17.10 36.05 0.44
N GLN A 555 -17.87 36.78 1.25
CA GLN A 555 -17.53 37.06 2.64
C GLN A 555 -17.57 35.77 3.47
N ALA A 556 -16.57 35.54 4.30
CA ALA A 556 -16.41 34.27 5.01
C ALA A 556 -17.35 34.13 6.24
N ASP A 557 -17.80 35.25 6.79
CA ASP A 557 -18.69 35.30 7.96
C ASP A 557 -20.15 34.98 7.60
N ASN A 558 -20.62 35.48 6.45
CA ASN A 558 -22.02 35.37 6.05
C ASN A 558 -22.24 34.66 4.70
N MET A 559 -21.18 34.28 3.96
CA MET A 559 -21.26 33.64 2.64
C MET A 559 -21.98 34.47 1.57
N GLU A 560 -22.01 35.80 1.72
CA GLU A 560 -22.54 36.71 0.71
C GLU A 560 -21.51 36.89 -0.41
N GLU A 561 -21.95 36.68 -1.66
CA GLU A 561 -21.13 36.94 -2.83
C GLU A 561 -20.99 38.45 -3.04
N VAL A 562 -19.75 38.93 -3.04
CA VAL A 562 -19.42 40.36 -3.15
C VAL A 562 -18.75 40.74 -4.46
N ASN A 563 -18.26 39.76 -5.22
CA ASN A 563 -17.65 39.99 -6.52
C ASN A 563 -17.63 38.71 -7.37
N PHE A 564 -17.78 38.87 -8.68
CA PHE A 564 -17.61 37.80 -9.68
C PHE A 564 -16.84 38.33 -10.89
N VAL A 565 -15.81 37.59 -11.32
CA VAL A 565 -15.00 37.95 -12.51
C VAL A 565 -15.10 36.83 -13.53
N GLU A 566 -15.71 37.14 -14.67
CA GLU A 566 -15.82 36.22 -15.81
C GLU A 566 -14.46 35.92 -16.43
N THR A 567 -14.29 34.68 -16.87
CA THR A 567 -13.11 34.23 -17.62
C THR A 567 -13.49 33.76 -19.02
N PRO A 568 -12.60 33.87 -20.02
CA PRO A 568 -12.86 33.41 -21.39
C PRO A 568 -13.23 31.91 -21.52
N GLY A 569 -12.78 31.10 -20.58
CA GLY A 569 -13.14 29.69 -20.40
C GLY A 569 -13.08 29.29 -18.94
N SER A 570 -13.30 28.01 -18.64
CA SER A 570 -13.45 27.49 -17.27
C SER A 570 -12.33 27.92 -16.32
N ALA A 571 -12.67 28.51 -15.17
CA ALA A 571 -11.73 28.73 -14.09
C ALA A 571 -11.49 27.42 -13.35
N LYS A 572 -10.22 27.01 -13.30
CA LYS A 572 -9.81 25.67 -12.88
C LYS A 572 -9.35 25.62 -11.44
N PHE A 573 -8.51 26.56 -11.03
CA PHE A 573 -7.82 26.46 -9.75
C PHE A 573 -7.45 27.82 -9.16
N ILE A 574 -7.43 27.90 -7.84
CA ILE A 574 -6.90 29.03 -7.07
C ILE A 574 -5.94 28.46 -6.03
N HIS A 575 -4.79 29.08 -5.85
CA HIS A 575 -3.85 28.76 -4.79
C HIS A 575 -3.42 30.02 -4.05
N MET A 576 -3.37 29.93 -2.72
CA MET A 576 -2.72 30.92 -1.87
C MET A 576 -1.34 30.41 -1.49
N ASP A 577 -0.29 31.15 -1.86
CA ASP A 577 1.07 30.81 -1.46
C ASP A 577 1.36 31.17 0.00
N GLY A 578 2.49 30.69 0.54
CA GLY A 578 2.91 30.98 1.91
C GLY A 578 3.25 32.45 2.18
N GLN A 579 3.32 33.28 1.13
CA GLN A 579 3.56 34.73 1.21
C GLN A 579 2.25 35.55 1.09
N GLY A 580 1.10 34.88 0.94
CA GLY A 580 -0.22 35.48 0.83
C GLY A 580 -0.62 35.90 -0.59
N ASN A 581 0.17 35.61 -1.63
CA ASN A 581 -0.25 35.90 -3.00
C ASN A 581 -1.24 34.84 -3.49
N LEU A 582 -2.13 35.28 -4.38
CA LEU A 582 -3.09 34.42 -5.05
C LEU A 582 -2.58 34.09 -6.44
N VAL A 583 -2.60 32.82 -6.81
CA VAL A 583 -2.40 32.38 -8.18
C VAL A 583 -3.65 31.68 -8.68
N THR A 584 -4.14 32.12 -9.82
CA THR A 584 -5.37 31.62 -10.44
C THR A 584 -5.07 30.99 -11.79
N LEU A 585 -5.77 29.93 -12.15
CA LEU A 585 -5.71 29.31 -13.47
C LEU A 585 -7.10 29.23 -14.10
N ASN A 586 -7.20 29.64 -15.36
CA ASN A 586 -8.39 29.44 -16.20
C ASN A 586 -8.00 29.05 -17.63
N LEU A 587 -8.98 28.50 -18.37
CA LEU A 587 -8.86 28.27 -19.80
C LEU A 587 -8.97 29.61 -20.57
N GLY A 588 -8.25 29.72 -21.69
CA GLY A 588 -8.24 30.91 -22.54
C GLY A 588 -9.45 31.04 -23.47
N ASP A 589 -10.23 29.97 -23.62
CA ASP A 589 -11.48 29.90 -24.39
C ASP A 589 -12.34 28.70 -23.94
N GLN A 590 -13.52 28.54 -24.55
CA GLN A 590 -14.46 27.44 -24.30
C GLN A 590 -14.25 26.23 -25.22
N ASN A 591 -13.04 26.00 -25.74
CA ASN A 591 -12.74 24.81 -26.53
C ASN A 591 -12.86 23.54 -25.67
N ASP A 592 -13.49 22.49 -26.20
CA ASP A 592 -13.79 21.23 -25.50
C ASP A 592 -12.68 20.17 -25.61
N VAL A 593 -11.60 20.46 -26.33
CA VAL A 593 -10.46 19.55 -26.54
C VAL A 593 -9.19 20.07 -25.85
N GLN A 594 -8.77 21.30 -26.18
CA GLN A 594 -7.56 21.91 -25.65
C GLN A 594 -7.70 23.44 -25.60
N SER A 595 -7.10 24.09 -24.62
CA SER A 595 -7.15 25.55 -24.49
C SER A 595 -5.86 26.11 -23.89
N ALA A 596 -5.59 27.40 -24.11
CA ALA A 596 -4.47 28.06 -23.47
C ALA A 596 -4.66 28.10 -21.94
N ALA A 597 -3.60 27.84 -21.18
CA ALA A 597 -3.57 28.01 -19.74
C ALA A 597 -3.31 29.49 -19.42
N VAL A 598 -4.31 30.19 -18.90
CA VAL A 598 -4.18 31.57 -18.45
C VAL A 598 -3.94 31.56 -16.94
N VAL A 599 -2.73 31.92 -16.53
CA VAL A 599 -2.35 32.00 -15.12
C VAL A 599 -2.13 33.45 -14.74
N ASN A 600 -2.74 33.91 -13.65
CA ASN A 600 -2.53 35.25 -13.11
C ASN A 600 -2.07 35.17 -11.65
N ARG A 601 -1.17 36.07 -11.26
CA ARG A 601 -0.76 36.27 -9.86
C ARG A 601 -1.27 37.61 -9.35
N TYR A 602 -1.95 37.60 -8.21
CA TYR A 602 -2.49 38.78 -7.53
C TYR A 602 -1.93 38.88 -6.10
N SER A 603 -1.89 40.08 -5.55
CA SER A 603 -1.62 40.26 -4.12
C SER A 603 -2.80 39.77 -3.26
N ALA A 604 -2.57 39.39 -2.01
CA ALA A 604 -3.61 38.99 -1.05
C ALA A 604 -4.81 39.96 -0.99
N ASN A 605 -4.52 41.27 -1.11
CA ASN A 605 -5.49 42.35 -0.96
C ASN A 605 -6.31 42.60 -2.24
N ASP A 606 -5.93 41.99 -3.38
CA ASP A 606 -6.68 42.10 -4.63
C ASP A 606 -7.66 40.94 -4.75
N TYR A 607 -8.61 40.91 -3.81
CA TYR A 607 -9.69 39.93 -3.80
C TYR A 607 -10.66 40.10 -4.98
N ASN A 608 -10.55 41.19 -5.75
CA ASN A 608 -11.37 41.45 -6.93
C ASN A 608 -10.75 40.95 -8.24
N PHE A 609 -9.54 40.39 -8.22
CA PHE A 609 -8.81 39.90 -9.41
C PHE A 609 -8.59 40.98 -10.48
N THR A 610 -8.23 42.19 -10.08
CA THR A 610 -8.20 43.36 -10.99
C THR A 610 -6.81 43.76 -11.48
N ASN A 611 -5.78 43.53 -10.68
CA ASN A 611 -4.41 44.00 -10.88
C ASN A 611 -3.44 42.82 -10.82
N ALA A 612 -3.41 42.02 -11.88
CA ALA A 612 -2.46 40.92 -12.00
C ALA A 612 -1.02 41.49 -12.03
N ALA A 613 -0.18 41.04 -11.10
CA ALA A 613 1.24 41.36 -11.06
C ALA A 613 2.05 40.56 -12.10
N LEU A 614 1.51 39.41 -12.52
CA LEU A 614 2.07 38.53 -13.54
C LEU A 614 0.93 37.81 -14.26
N THR A 615 1.07 37.66 -15.58
CA THR A 615 0.18 36.85 -16.43
C THR A 615 1.02 35.91 -17.30
N LEU A 616 0.64 34.63 -17.34
CA LEU A 616 1.20 33.59 -18.22
C LEU A 616 0.11 33.05 -19.13
N ASN A 617 0.41 32.88 -20.42
CA ASN A 617 -0.53 32.35 -21.43
C ASN A 617 0.14 31.43 -22.46
N ASN A 618 1.32 30.88 -22.15
CA ASN A 618 2.13 30.10 -23.09
C ASN A 618 1.92 28.58 -22.96
N GLY A 619 1.25 28.11 -21.90
CA GLY A 619 0.92 26.69 -21.71
C GLY A 619 -0.37 26.32 -22.44
N ILE A 620 -0.49 25.05 -22.87
CA ILE A 620 -1.73 24.50 -23.43
C ILE A 620 -2.21 23.38 -22.52
N ILE A 621 -3.44 23.46 -22.05
CA ILE A 621 -4.11 22.39 -21.30
C ILE A 621 -4.77 21.43 -22.29
N LYS A 622 -4.52 20.14 -22.11
CA LYS A 622 -5.19 19.06 -22.85
C LYS A 622 -5.24 17.77 -22.00
N PRO A 623 -6.39 17.09 -21.86
CA PRO A 623 -7.71 17.57 -22.19
C PRO A 623 -8.16 18.69 -21.22
N VAL A 624 -9.20 19.44 -21.61
CA VAL A 624 -9.74 20.55 -20.80
C VAL A 624 -10.67 20.11 -19.69
N ASP A 625 -11.13 18.86 -19.67
CA ASP A 625 -12.01 18.30 -18.63
C ASP A 625 -11.24 17.78 -17.40
N GLY A 626 -9.90 17.88 -17.42
CA GLY A 626 -9.05 17.61 -16.27
C GLY A 626 -9.17 18.64 -15.15
N LYS A 627 -8.60 18.29 -13.99
CA LYS A 627 -8.54 19.16 -12.80
C LYS A 627 -7.56 20.34 -12.98
N ASN A 628 -6.40 20.08 -13.61
CA ASN A 628 -5.34 21.06 -13.90
C ASN A 628 -4.99 21.95 -12.71
N VAL A 629 -4.11 21.49 -11.82
CA VAL A 629 -3.65 22.29 -10.68
C VAL A 629 -2.59 23.32 -11.09
N CYS A 630 -2.64 24.50 -10.47
CA CYS A 630 -1.52 25.44 -10.42
C CYS A 630 -1.20 25.78 -8.96
N LYS A 631 0.09 25.88 -8.63
CA LYS A 631 0.54 26.37 -7.31
C LYS A 631 1.73 27.29 -7.46
N ALA A 632 1.97 28.10 -6.44
CA ALA A 632 3.08 29.02 -6.39
C ALA A 632 3.91 28.76 -5.14
N ASP A 633 5.21 28.99 -5.28
CA ASP A 633 6.15 29.03 -4.16
C ASP A 633 7.15 30.16 -4.41
N GLY A 634 7.02 31.27 -3.68
CA GLY A 634 7.82 32.46 -3.92
C GLY A 634 7.72 32.93 -5.37
N ASN A 635 8.83 32.96 -6.09
CA ASN A 635 8.88 33.40 -7.50
C ASN A 635 8.47 32.34 -8.52
N ASP A 636 8.26 31.10 -8.07
CA ASP A 636 7.93 29.98 -8.92
C ASP A 636 6.41 29.79 -9.04
N ILE A 637 6.00 29.34 -10.22
CA ILE A 637 4.66 28.82 -10.51
C ILE A 637 4.82 27.44 -11.14
N TYR A 638 4.15 26.47 -10.54
CA TYR A 638 4.09 25.08 -10.98
C TYR A 638 2.72 24.82 -11.62
N LEU A 639 2.72 24.29 -12.85
CA LEU A 639 1.52 24.19 -13.67
C LEU A 639 1.33 22.78 -14.27
N CYS A 640 0.17 22.18 -14.01
CA CYS A 640 -0.26 20.90 -14.56
C CYS A 640 -1.09 21.10 -15.84
N LEU A 641 -0.54 20.71 -16.98
CA LEU A 641 -1.12 20.94 -18.32
C LEU A 641 -1.84 19.71 -18.89
N GLY A 642 -2.12 18.70 -18.06
CA GLY A 642 -2.71 17.44 -18.49
C GLY A 642 -1.69 16.59 -19.26
N GLN A 643 -2.08 16.11 -20.44
CA GLN A 643 -1.25 15.34 -21.39
C GLN A 643 -0.03 16.11 -21.89
N ASN A 644 -0.05 17.44 -21.81
CA ASN A 644 1.12 18.27 -22.11
C ASN A 644 2.10 18.37 -20.93
N GLY A 645 1.89 17.56 -19.89
CA GLY A 645 2.84 17.39 -18.80
C GLY A 645 2.75 18.46 -17.71
N PHE A 646 3.89 18.67 -17.06
CA PHE A 646 4.12 19.60 -15.97
C PHE A 646 5.13 20.67 -16.39
N LYS A 647 4.94 21.92 -15.95
CA LYS A 647 5.90 23.01 -16.19
C LYS A 647 6.17 23.85 -14.94
N ARG A 648 7.42 24.32 -14.81
CA ARG A 648 7.85 25.36 -13.86
C ARG A 648 8.08 26.67 -14.60
N TYR A 649 7.58 27.75 -14.01
CA TYR A 649 7.87 29.13 -14.42
C TYR A 649 8.49 29.87 -13.25
N THR A 650 9.64 30.51 -13.45
CA THR A 650 10.29 31.35 -12.43
C THR A 650 10.31 32.79 -12.91
N ASN A 651 9.78 33.71 -12.12
CA ASN A 651 9.61 35.12 -12.52
C ASN A 651 8.89 35.29 -13.87
N GLY A 652 7.96 34.37 -14.15
CA GLY A 652 7.17 34.34 -15.38
C GLY A 652 7.85 33.74 -16.61
N MET A 653 9.09 33.26 -16.49
CA MET A 653 9.79 32.56 -17.57
C MET A 653 9.75 31.05 -17.35
N GLU A 654 9.38 30.30 -18.39
CA GLU A 654 9.44 28.83 -18.37
C GLU A 654 10.88 28.38 -18.15
N ASN A 655 11.12 27.49 -17.17
CA ASN A 655 12.46 27.05 -16.83
C ASN A 655 12.55 25.56 -16.46
N GLY A 656 11.67 24.74 -17.04
CA GLY A 656 11.72 23.29 -16.97
C GLY A 656 10.35 22.65 -16.79
N GLY A 657 10.32 21.33 -16.78
CA GLY A 657 9.08 20.57 -16.70
C GLY A 657 9.32 19.08 -16.90
N LEU A 658 8.24 18.32 -16.82
CA LEU A 658 8.23 16.87 -17.07
C LEU A 658 7.10 16.54 -18.03
N SER A 659 7.41 15.78 -19.07
CA SER A 659 6.44 15.12 -19.94
C SER A 659 7.02 13.77 -20.34
N LEU A 660 6.20 12.73 -20.29
CA LEU A 660 6.58 11.39 -20.73
C LEU A 660 6.18 11.20 -22.20
N GLU A 661 7.12 10.73 -23.03
CA GLU A 661 6.83 10.43 -24.43
C GLU A 661 6.03 9.13 -24.56
N GLY A 662 5.12 9.07 -25.54
CA GLY A 662 4.39 7.84 -25.87
C GLY A 662 3.24 7.46 -24.94
N THR A 663 2.96 8.25 -23.89
CA THR A 663 1.79 8.06 -23.01
C THR A 663 0.70 9.11 -23.26
N ASN A 664 -0.55 8.74 -22.97
CA ASN A 664 -1.71 9.64 -22.96
C ASN A 664 -2.08 10.09 -21.53
N ALA A 665 -1.22 9.78 -20.55
CA ALA A 665 -1.45 10.15 -19.16
C ALA A 665 -1.43 11.67 -18.97
N ALA A 666 -2.29 12.15 -18.07
CA ALA A 666 -2.41 13.56 -17.77
C ALA A 666 -1.80 13.87 -16.39
N VAL A 667 -0.96 14.90 -16.31
CA VAL A 667 -0.61 15.49 -15.01
C VAL A 667 -1.80 16.32 -14.56
N ASN A 668 -2.51 15.82 -13.55
CA ASN A 668 -3.77 16.39 -13.08
C ASN A 668 -3.60 17.29 -11.85
N GLY A 669 -2.71 16.88 -10.95
CA GLY A 669 -2.52 17.54 -9.66
C GLY A 669 -1.06 17.57 -9.24
N MET A 670 -0.72 18.53 -8.39
CA MET A 670 0.60 18.60 -7.78
C MET A 670 0.59 19.21 -6.37
N ASP A 671 1.57 18.83 -5.56
CA ASP A 671 1.92 19.50 -4.29
C ASP A 671 3.45 19.55 -4.15
N TYR A 672 3.93 20.32 -3.18
CA TYR A 672 5.36 20.48 -2.93
C TYR A 672 5.67 20.52 -1.44
N ASP A 673 6.90 20.16 -1.10
CA ASP A 673 7.51 20.49 0.19
C ASP A 673 8.77 21.35 -0.03
N GLU A 674 9.66 21.41 0.96
CA GLU A 674 10.91 22.16 0.86
C GLU A 674 11.87 21.61 -0.22
N ARG A 675 11.82 20.31 -0.52
CA ARG A 675 12.81 19.62 -1.37
C ARG A 675 12.24 19.00 -2.63
N TYR A 676 10.98 18.58 -2.62
CA TYR A 676 10.40 17.79 -3.71
C TYR A 676 9.11 18.39 -4.26
N LEU A 677 8.88 18.08 -5.52
CA LEU A 677 7.59 18.26 -6.20
C LEU A 677 6.93 16.89 -6.35
N TYR A 678 5.65 16.80 -6.04
CA TYR A 678 4.85 15.58 -6.09
C TYR A 678 3.78 15.75 -7.15
N LEU A 679 3.76 14.89 -8.16
CA LEU A 679 2.86 14.98 -9.30
C LEU A 679 1.90 13.78 -9.32
N ALA A 680 0.60 14.06 -9.36
CA ALA A 680 -0.43 13.08 -9.68
C ALA A 680 -0.54 12.99 -11.21
N TYR A 681 0.18 12.03 -11.79
CA TYR A 681 0.38 11.83 -13.23
C TYR A 681 -0.59 10.79 -13.82
N GLY A 682 -1.87 10.91 -13.47
CA GLY A 682 -2.93 10.14 -14.11
C GLY A 682 -2.67 8.63 -14.05
N SER A 683 -2.73 7.95 -15.20
CA SER A 683 -2.50 6.50 -15.29
C SER A 683 -1.07 6.07 -14.96
N GLU A 684 -0.08 6.97 -14.97
CA GLU A 684 1.30 6.66 -14.59
C GLU A 684 1.50 6.68 -13.06
N GLY A 685 0.56 7.28 -12.31
CA GLY A 685 0.57 7.29 -10.86
C GLY A 685 1.26 8.51 -10.25
N LEU A 686 2.03 8.31 -9.17
CA LEU A 686 2.71 9.36 -8.40
C LEU A 686 4.16 9.50 -8.88
N TYR A 687 4.56 10.71 -9.23
CA TYR A 687 5.95 11.06 -9.57
C TYR A 687 6.50 12.06 -8.57
N VAL A 688 7.74 11.86 -8.15
CA VAL A 688 8.44 12.74 -7.20
C VAL A 688 9.67 13.27 -7.90
N LEU A 689 9.78 14.60 -7.97
CA LEU A 689 10.88 15.30 -8.61
C LEU A 689 11.69 16.05 -7.56
N ASP A 690 13.00 16.10 -7.73
CA ASP A 690 13.82 17.10 -7.03
C ASP A 690 13.39 18.50 -7.48
N LYS A 691 13.13 19.40 -6.52
CA LYS A 691 12.56 20.71 -6.80
C LYS A 691 13.56 21.66 -7.47
N GLU A 692 14.86 21.47 -7.23
CA GLU A 692 15.92 22.27 -7.82
C GLU A 692 16.17 21.84 -9.26
N THR A 693 16.43 20.54 -9.47
CA THR A 693 16.86 20.00 -10.77
C THR A 693 15.71 19.59 -11.69
N LEU A 694 14.54 19.30 -11.13
CA LEU A 694 13.37 18.72 -11.80
C LEU A 694 13.56 17.27 -12.27
N ASP A 695 14.63 16.59 -11.82
CA ASP A 695 14.84 15.19 -12.11
C ASP A 695 13.85 14.32 -11.33
N VAL A 696 13.35 13.26 -11.97
CA VAL A 696 12.51 12.26 -11.29
C VAL A 696 13.38 11.46 -10.33
N VAL A 697 13.09 11.55 -9.03
CA VAL A 697 13.83 10.86 -7.97
C VAL A 697 13.11 9.60 -7.47
N ALA A 698 11.80 9.51 -7.67
CA ALA A 698 11.00 8.32 -7.41
C ALA A 698 9.68 8.35 -8.18
N CYS A 699 9.11 7.18 -8.48
CA CYS A 699 7.76 7.05 -8.99
C CYS A 699 7.05 5.82 -8.40
N TYR A 700 5.72 5.86 -8.37
CA TYR A 700 4.86 4.77 -7.96
C TYR A 700 3.67 4.66 -8.91
N THR A 701 3.50 3.50 -9.52
CA THR A 701 2.37 3.18 -10.39
C THR A 701 1.50 2.12 -9.73
N HIS A 702 0.20 2.38 -9.65
CA HIS A 702 -0.73 1.46 -9.01
C HIS A 702 -1.14 0.31 -9.95
N SER A 703 -1.01 -0.94 -9.49
CA SER A 703 -1.48 -2.13 -10.19
C SER A 703 -3.02 -2.15 -10.26
N GLY A 704 -3.58 -1.90 -11.45
CA GLY A 704 -5.04 -1.79 -11.64
C GLY A 704 -5.48 -0.66 -12.58
N GLY A 705 -4.53 0.16 -13.07
CA GLY A 705 -4.73 1.06 -14.20
C GLY A 705 -5.65 2.26 -13.95
N LYS A 706 -5.80 2.72 -12.70
CA LYS A 706 -6.64 3.87 -12.35
C LYS A 706 -5.82 5.13 -12.10
N SER A 707 -6.44 6.28 -12.35
CA SER A 707 -5.77 7.58 -12.50
C SER A 707 -5.52 8.30 -11.16
N ALA A 708 -4.27 8.71 -10.91
CA ALA A 708 -3.91 9.68 -9.88
C ALA A 708 -4.35 11.09 -10.32
N ASN A 709 -5.23 11.71 -9.54
CA ASN A 709 -5.91 12.96 -9.94
C ASN A 709 -5.59 14.16 -9.05
N TYR A 710 -5.16 13.92 -7.81
CA TYR A 710 -4.78 14.97 -6.87
C TYR A 710 -3.77 14.43 -5.88
N VAL A 711 -2.88 15.28 -5.40
CA VAL A 711 -1.89 14.94 -4.38
C VAL A 711 -1.81 16.06 -3.35
N LYS A 712 -1.64 15.67 -2.09
CA LYS A 712 -1.42 16.55 -0.95
C LYS A 712 -0.25 15.98 -0.13
N VAL A 713 0.66 16.83 0.31
CA VAL A 713 1.77 16.44 1.20
C VAL A 713 1.65 17.15 2.53
N ASP A 714 1.79 16.40 3.61
CA ASP A 714 1.71 16.90 4.98
C ASP A 714 2.24 15.89 6.00
N GLY A 715 2.89 16.37 7.07
CA GLY A 715 3.37 15.50 8.15
C GLY A 715 4.36 14.41 7.72
N GLY A 716 5.05 14.59 6.59
CA GLY A 716 5.95 13.57 6.00
C GLY A 716 5.23 12.48 5.19
N TYR A 717 3.91 12.57 5.04
CA TYR A 717 3.10 11.67 4.23
C TYR A 717 2.65 12.32 2.92
N ILE A 718 2.40 11.48 1.92
CA ILE A 718 1.91 11.85 0.60
C ILE A 718 0.55 11.20 0.42
N TYR A 719 -0.48 12.01 0.25
CA TYR A 719 -1.87 11.59 0.12
C TYR A 719 -2.28 11.76 -1.34
N VAL A 720 -2.61 10.66 -2.03
CA VAL A 720 -2.95 10.69 -3.45
C VAL A 720 -4.39 10.23 -3.65
N ALA A 721 -5.20 11.10 -4.24
CA ALA A 721 -6.53 10.77 -4.71
C ALA A 721 -6.42 9.97 -6.01
N TYR A 722 -6.50 8.65 -5.93
CA TYR A 722 -6.40 7.71 -7.05
C TYR A 722 -7.77 7.44 -7.71
N GLY A 723 -8.61 8.47 -7.81
CA GLY A 723 -9.93 8.40 -8.42
C GLY A 723 -10.78 7.26 -7.83
N ARG A 724 -11.17 6.29 -8.66
CA ARG A 724 -12.01 5.14 -8.28
C ARG A 724 -11.31 4.11 -7.38
N ASN A 725 -10.04 4.29 -7.03
CA ASN A 725 -9.38 3.51 -5.99
C ASN A 725 -9.43 4.19 -4.62
N GLY A 726 -10.06 5.36 -4.54
CA GLY A 726 -10.13 6.13 -3.31
C GLY A 726 -8.82 6.85 -3.03
N LEU A 727 -8.37 6.79 -1.78
CA LEU A 727 -7.15 7.43 -1.33
C LEU A 727 -6.03 6.41 -1.15
N GLN A 728 -4.83 6.76 -1.57
CA GLN A 728 -3.60 6.05 -1.22
C GLN A 728 -2.68 6.96 -0.41
N VAL A 729 -2.05 6.40 0.62
CA VAL A 729 -1.13 7.12 1.50
C VAL A 729 0.26 6.54 1.33
N PHE A 730 1.24 7.40 1.10
CA PHE A 730 2.64 7.05 0.94
C PHE A 730 3.54 7.88 1.86
N LYS A 731 4.83 7.53 1.90
CA LYS A 731 5.88 8.25 2.61
C LYS A 731 7.20 8.12 1.84
N LEU A 732 8.04 9.15 1.82
CA LEU A 732 9.39 8.99 1.27
C LEU A 732 10.32 8.35 2.30
N THR A 733 11.11 7.38 1.86
CA THR A 733 12.15 6.73 2.67
C THR A 733 13.46 6.70 1.89
N THR A 734 14.58 6.63 2.60
CA THR A 734 15.92 6.47 1.98
C THR A 734 16.33 5.00 2.01
N LYS A 735 16.79 4.48 0.88
CA LYS A 735 17.47 3.19 0.81
C LYS A 735 18.79 3.30 1.60
N LYS A 736 19.02 2.41 2.56
CA LYS A 736 20.34 2.19 3.16
C LYS A 736 21.06 1.05 2.46
#